data_AF-A0A3Q8VBU1-F1
#
_entry.id   AF-A0A3Q8VBU1-F1
#
_cell.length_a   1.000
_cell.length_b   1.000
_cell.length_c   1.000
_cell.angle_alpha   90.00
_cell.angle_beta   90.00
_cell.angle_gamma   90.00
#
_symmetry.space_group_name_H-M   'P 1'
#
loop_
_entity.id
_entity.type
_entity.pdbx_description
1 polymer ?
#
loop_
_entity_poly.entity_id
_entity_poly.type
_entity_poly.pdbx_seq_one_letter_code
_entity_poly.pdbx_strand_id
1 'polypeptide(L)'
;MHTTPAPADRARSAVPPQERRPSGAARPADTDHPDPLGAAQAAALDNLLRCWVRETGLPAPDGDVLRIALPASGTALLVPVRYWSPTGLHHFGPPRLAGAPPSAPPLDAALLASLLAREGCAGVETGGAGVEGGAGPGAGGVAVGDGAGPGVGGAVVRGGSGLDVGGVTVGDGAGPDVEGAGVGAGARPGAGGAAVRDRVAPGAGDAPVGAGGGPEWVRSPRGGGVRLPSVPPPVGTGTDLVARVADSVRRVAVFLAERRKDPADPHPDLFLAAEQALLLGHPLHPDPKSREGLSDAEAEQYSPELRGSFPLHWLAVAPSLLATDSAWTERGRPVTAPRLTARLAGAGLPLPDGYAALPVHPWQLRHVRHRRETAALLDAGLLRDLGSRGAPWHPTSSVRTVHRTGAPAMLKLSLALRITNSRRENLRKELHRGVEVHRLLRTGLSQQWRAAHPGFDIVRDPAWVAVNAPDGDPVPGLDAVIRHNPFWPHDDVVCVAGLVSPRPRPGGGAMRSRLAEIITRLAARTGRPPGAVAAEWFLRYLEHAVRPVLWFDAAAGIALEAHQQNTLLLLDADGWPAGARYRDNQGYYFRASRRAELDARLPGIGEHSDTFVPDAVTDERFAYYLGVNNVLGLIGAFGSQGLADEALLLAAFRRFLTGVRAGPAGNRGTLPARLLDSPQLRCKANLLTRLHGLDELAGPVDTQSVYVTIANPLHS
;
A
#
# COMPACT_ATOMS: atom_id res chain seq x y z
N MET A 1 63.69 -33.58 24.78
CA MET A 1 63.24 -32.20 25.07
C MET A 1 62.30 -31.80 23.96
N HIS A 2 61.04 -31.59 24.34
CA HIS A 2 59.90 -31.28 23.49
C HIS A 2 59.88 -29.80 23.12
N THR A 3 59.51 -29.48 21.88
CA THR A 3 58.79 -28.24 21.56
C THR A 3 57.69 -28.55 20.56
N THR A 4 56.47 -28.63 21.11
CA THR A 4 55.19 -28.81 20.42
C THR A 4 54.70 -27.46 19.87
N PRO A 5 54.13 -27.39 18.66
CA PRO A 5 53.40 -26.20 18.19
C PRO A 5 51.97 -26.16 18.75
N ALA A 6 51.51 -24.96 19.12
CA ALA A 6 50.17 -24.70 19.66
C ALA A 6 49.05 -24.86 18.61
N PRO A 7 47.82 -25.26 19.01
CA PRO A 7 46.75 -25.63 18.08
C PRO A 7 45.89 -24.44 17.61
N ALA A 8 45.35 -24.61 16.39
CA ALA A 8 44.36 -23.75 15.77
C ALA A 8 43.03 -23.75 16.54
N ASP A 9 42.51 -22.56 16.79
CA ASP A 9 41.26 -22.35 17.50
C ASP A 9 40.06 -22.60 16.55
N ARG A 10 39.44 -23.78 16.68
CA ARG A 10 38.17 -24.12 16.04
C ARG A 10 37.02 -23.54 16.87
N ALA A 11 36.61 -22.31 16.56
CA ALA A 11 35.35 -21.78 17.03
C ALA A 11 34.18 -22.49 16.31
N ARG A 12 33.41 -23.24 17.09
CA ARG A 12 32.26 -24.05 16.67
C ARG A 12 31.14 -23.15 16.17
N SER A 13 30.75 -23.34 14.91
CA SER A 13 29.47 -22.89 14.37
C SER A 13 28.34 -23.65 15.07
N ALA A 14 27.40 -22.92 15.68
CA ALA A 14 26.22 -23.48 16.33
C ALA A 14 24.97 -23.04 15.57
N VAL A 15 24.73 -23.67 14.42
CA VAL A 15 23.40 -23.84 13.84
C VAL A 15 23.27 -25.34 13.58
N PRO A 16 22.31 -26.05 14.21
CA PRO A 16 22.12 -27.46 13.90
C PRO A 16 21.68 -27.60 12.44
N PRO A 17 22.27 -28.51 11.65
CA PRO A 17 21.75 -28.82 10.33
C PRO A 17 20.33 -29.39 10.50
N GLN A 18 19.32 -28.72 9.93
CA GLN A 18 17.99 -29.30 9.77
C GLN A 18 18.15 -30.58 8.95
N GLU A 19 17.95 -31.74 9.59
CA GLU A 19 17.70 -32.98 8.87
C GLU A 19 16.49 -32.77 7.96
N ARG A 20 16.66 -33.11 6.67
CA ARG A 20 15.59 -33.09 5.68
C ARG A 20 14.41 -33.88 6.20
N ARG A 21 13.33 -33.19 6.56
CA ARG A 21 12.03 -33.83 6.73
C ARG A 21 11.62 -34.42 5.38
N PRO A 22 11.24 -35.71 5.31
CA PRO A 22 10.73 -36.29 4.08
C PRO A 22 9.49 -35.51 3.67
N SER A 23 9.38 -35.19 2.37
CA SER A 23 8.19 -34.59 1.78
C SER A 23 7.02 -35.56 1.91
N GLY A 24 6.35 -35.57 3.07
CA GLY A 24 5.05 -36.17 3.22
C GLY A 24 4.12 -35.52 2.20
N ALA A 25 3.27 -36.32 1.54
CA ALA A 25 2.29 -35.85 0.58
C ALA A 25 1.63 -34.56 1.11
N ALA A 26 1.75 -33.48 0.34
CA ALA A 26 1.26 -32.17 0.74
C ALA A 26 -0.22 -32.29 1.14
N ARG A 27 -0.52 -32.08 2.43
CA ARG A 27 -1.92 -31.92 2.85
C ARG A 27 -2.49 -30.75 2.05
N PRO A 28 -3.74 -30.84 1.55
CA PRO A 28 -4.38 -29.74 0.84
C PRO A 28 -4.24 -28.45 1.65
N ALA A 29 -4.02 -27.31 0.98
CA ALA A 29 -3.99 -26.05 1.68
C ALA A 29 -5.37 -25.83 2.33
N ASP A 30 -5.46 -25.24 3.52
CA ASP A 30 -6.78 -24.97 4.13
C ASP A 30 -7.61 -24.00 3.27
N THR A 31 -6.95 -23.24 2.38
CA THR A 31 -7.59 -22.40 1.38
C THR A 31 -8.22 -23.19 0.22
N ASP A 32 -7.93 -24.48 0.07
CA ASP A 32 -8.60 -25.40 -0.87
C ASP A 32 -9.95 -25.92 -0.34
N HIS A 33 -10.41 -25.43 0.82
CA HIS A 33 -11.68 -25.85 1.42
C HIS A 33 -12.86 -25.72 0.43
N PRO A 34 -13.73 -26.74 0.28
CA PRO A 34 -14.79 -26.74 -0.73
C PRO A 34 -15.85 -25.66 -0.47
N ASP A 35 -16.15 -25.37 0.80
CA ASP A 35 -16.97 -24.20 1.16
C ASP A 35 -16.12 -22.91 1.11
N PRO A 36 -16.53 -21.89 0.34
CA PRO A 36 -15.84 -20.60 0.23
C PRO A 36 -15.64 -19.87 1.55
N LEU A 37 -16.56 -20.00 2.51
CA LEU A 37 -16.41 -19.36 3.82
C LEU A 37 -15.27 -19.99 4.61
N GLY A 38 -15.19 -21.33 4.66
CA GLY A 38 -14.06 -22.04 5.25
C GLY A 38 -12.71 -21.65 4.63
N ALA A 39 -12.64 -21.50 3.30
CA ALA A 39 -11.41 -21.06 2.62
C ALA A 39 -11.04 -19.61 2.97
N ALA A 40 -12.04 -18.73 3.09
CA ALA A 40 -11.84 -17.34 3.49
C ALA A 40 -11.38 -17.22 4.95
N GLN A 41 -11.96 -18.01 5.85
CA GLN A 41 -11.54 -18.10 7.26
C GLN A 41 -10.09 -18.57 7.37
N ALA A 42 -9.71 -19.62 6.63
CA ALA A 42 -8.33 -20.10 6.60
C ALA A 42 -7.33 -19.02 6.14
N ALA A 43 -7.65 -18.31 5.06
CA ALA A 43 -6.81 -17.22 4.57
C ALA A 43 -6.68 -16.07 5.58
N ALA A 44 -7.76 -15.70 6.28
CA ALA A 44 -7.74 -14.64 7.28
C ALA A 44 -6.95 -15.05 8.55
N LEU A 45 -7.12 -16.29 9.02
CA LEU A 45 -6.34 -16.84 10.13
C LEU A 45 -4.84 -16.81 9.82
N ASP A 46 -4.45 -17.26 8.64
CA ASP A 46 -3.06 -17.22 8.17
C ASP A 46 -2.52 -15.79 8.18
N ASN A 47 -3.26 -14.83 7.66
CA ASN A 47 -2.83 -13.43 7.60
C ASN A 47 -2.66 -12.82 9.01
N LEU A 48 -3.62 -13.06 9.92
CA LEU A 48 -3.54 -12.58 11.30
C LEU A 48 -2.33 -13.17 12.03
N LEU A 49 -2.12 -14.48 11.91
CA LEU A 49 -0.99 -15.18 12.54
C LEU A 49 0.35 -14.74 11.93
N ARG A 50 0.44 -14.58 10.60
CA ARG A 50 1.65 -14.06 9.94
C ARG A 50 1.98 -12.64 10.41
N CYS A 51 0.97 -11.76 10.50
CA CYS A 51 1.12 -10.43 11.08
C CYS A 51 1.62 -10.51 12.51
N TRP A 52 0.95 -11.28 13.37
CA TRP A 52 1.31 -11.38 14.79
C TRP A 52 2.73 -11.91 14.98
N VAL A 53 3.07 -13.05 14.35
CA VAL A 53 4.40 -13.68 14.43
C VAL A 53 5.49 -12.71 14.00
N ARG A 54 5.28 -12.02 12.88
CA ARG A 54 6.25 -11.05 12.35
C ARG A 54 6.39 -9.82 13.25
N GLU A 55 5.28 -9.26 13.69
CA GLU A 55 5.24 -7.97 14.38
C GLU A 55 5.62 -8.08 15.85
N THR A 56 5.49 -9.28 16.45
CA THR A 56 5.94 -9.58 17.82
C THR A 56 7.27 -10.33 17.87
N GLY A 57 7.85 -10.69 16.72
CA GLY A 57 9.16 -11.33 16.63
C GLY A 57 9.20 -12.76 17.19
N LEU A 58 8.12 -13.52 17.05
CA LEU A 58 8.07 -14.89 17.55
C LEU A 58 9.02 -15.80 16.76
N PRO A 59 9.85 -16.61 17.45
CA PRO A 59 10.75 -17.55 16.79
C PRO A 59 9.99 -18.77 16.24
N ALA A 60 10.69 -19.55 15.41
CA ALA A 60 10.19 -20.86 14.98
C ALA A 60 9.98 -21.77 16.21
N PRO A 61 8.90 -22.57 16.24
CA PRO A 61 8.74 -23.57 17.29
C PRO A 61 9.70 -24.74 17.11
N ASP A 62 10.07 -25.41 18.21
CA ASP A 62 10.91 -26.63 18.18
C ASP A 62 10.19 -27.83 17.54
N GLY A 63 8.85 -27.80 17.50
CA GLY A 63 8.00 -28.84 16.94
C GLY A 63 6.96 -28.32 15.95
N ASP A 64 5.94 -29.13 15.68
CA ASP A 64 4.91 -28.82 14.66
C ASP A 64 3.77 -27.94 15.17
N VAL A 65 3.89 -27.43 16.40
CA VAL A 65 2.88 -26.57 17.05
C VAL A 65 3.57 -25.35 17.63
N LEU A 66 3.17 -24.17 17.15
CA LEU A 66 3.53 -22.88 17.73
C LEU A 66 2.59 -22.58 18.91
N ARG A 67 3.18 -22.36 20.08
CA ARG A 67 2.45 -21.87 21.26
C ARG A 67 2.59 -20.36 21.35
N ILE A 68 1.47 -19.64 21.29
CA ILE A 68 1.42 -18.18 21.42
C ILE A 68 0.82 -17.84 22.78
N ALA A 69 1.60 -17.27 23.70
CA ALA A 69 1.09 -16.81 24.98
C ALA A 69 0.23 -15.55 24.80
N LEU A 70 -0.93 -15.51 25.46
CA LEU A 70 -1.87 -14.39 25.45
C LEU A 70 -2.14 -13.96 26.91
N PRO A 71 -1.18 -13.31 27.59
CA PRO A 71 -1.29 -12.98 29.01
C PRO A 71 -2.44 -12.04 29.33
N ALA A 72 -2.76 -11.06 28.48
CA ALA A 72 -3.88 -10.14 28.75
C ALA A 72 -5.24 -10.84 28.68
N SER A 73 -5.30 -11.95 27.95
CA SER A 73 -6.44 -12.85 27.81
C SER A 73 -6.39 -14.03 28.79
N GLY A 74 -5.32 -14.18 29.58
CA GLY A 74 -5.15 -15.28 30.54
C GLY A 74 -5.08 -16.66 29.90
N THR A 75 -4.63 -16.77 28.65
CA THR A 75 -4.64 -18.04 27.89
C THR A 75 -3.43 -18.16 26.95
N ALA A 76 -3.42 -19.18 26.09
CA ALA A 76 -2.47 -19.33 25.01
C ALA A 76 -3.14 -19.99 23.79
N LEU A 77 -2.60 -19.74 22.60
CA LEU A 77 -2.96 -20.45 21.37
C LEU A 77 -2.01 -21.61 21.13
N LEU A 78 -2.56 -22.71 20.64
CA LEU A 78 -1.84 -23.83 20.03
C LEU A 78 -2.12 -23.80 18.53
N VAL A 79 -1.09 -23.50 17.74
CA VAL A 79 -1.21 -23.25 16.31
C VAL A 79 -0.36 -24.28 15.55
N PRO A 80 -0.98 -25.25 14.84
CA PRO A 80 -0.21 -26.16 14.00
C PRO A 80 0.59 -25.39 12.95
N VAL A 81 1.86 -25.73 12.74
CA VAL A 81 2.70 -25.13 11.70
C VAL A 81 2.84 -26.11 10.55
N ARG A 82 2.33 -25.73 9.37
CA ARG A 82 2.43 -26.53 8.15
C ARG A 82 3.65 -26.16 7.33
N TYR A 83 4.00 -24.88 7.34
CA TYR A 83 5.17 -24.34 6.68
C TYR A 83 5.71 -23.16 7.47
N TRP A 84 7.00 -23.20 7.82
CA TRP A 84 7.69 -22.06 8.42
C TRP A 84 8.60 -21.39 7.40
N SER A 85 8.28 -20.15 7.03
CA SER A 85 8.99 -19.38 6.02
C SER A 85 10.03 -18.45 6.65
N PRO A 86 11.31 -18.51 6.25
CA PRO A 86 12.33 -17.53 6.63
C PRO A 86 11.99 -16.08 6.24
N THR A 87 11.20 -15.89 5.17
CA THR A 87 10.74 -14.56 4.73
C THR A 87 9.37 -14.19 5.32
N GLY A 88 8.85 -15.03 6.20
CA GLY A 88 7.67 -14.81 7.03
C GLY A 88 6.33 -15.03 6.33
N LEU A 89 6.29 -15.76 5.20
CA LEU A 89 5.06 -16.22 4.54
C LEU A 89 4.69 -17.65 5.01
N HIS A 90 4.56 -17.83 6.32
CA HIS A 90 4.25 -19.11 6.96
C HIS A 90 2.89 -19.69 6.51
N HIS A 91 2.66 -20.98 6.67
CA HIS A 91 1.32 -21.57 6.60
C HIS A 91 0.99 -22.25 7.92
N PHE A 92 -0.15 -21.89 8.48
CA PHE A 92 -0.63 -22.42 9.73
C PHE A 92 -1.81 -23.38 9.51
N GLY A 93 -2.02 -24.27 10.46
CA GLY A 93 -3.28 -24.98 10.61
C GLY A 93 -4.23 -24.21 11.53
N PRO A 94 -5.45 -24.72 11.71
CA PRO A 94 -6.49 -24.04 12.48
C PRO A 94 -6.09 -23.93 13.97
N PRO A 95 -5.99 -22.71 14.53
CA PRO A 95 -5.51 -22.49 15.89
C PRO A 95 -6.56 -22.90 16.94
N ARG A 96 -6.12 -23.30 18.14
CA ARG A 96 -6.98 -23.71 19.27
C ARG A 96 -6.53 -23.05 20.56
N LEU A 97 -7.45 -22.82 21.51
CA LEU A 97 -7.09 -22.39 22.86
C LEU A 97 -6.39 -23.53 23.62
N ALA A 98 -5.31 -23.22 24.31
CA ALA A 98 -4.64 -24.15 25.21
C ALA A 98 -5.59 -24.54 26.36
N GLY A 99 -5.70 -25.84 26.63
CA GLY A 99 -6.61 -26.38 27.65
C GLY A 99 -8.07 -26.53 27.19
N ALA A 100 -8.41 -26.17 25.94
CA ALA A 100 -9.72 -26.49 25.38
C ALA A 100 -9.88 -28.02 25.23
N PRO A 101 -11.09 -28.57 25.46
CA PRO A 101 -11.33 -30.00 25.28
C PRO A 101 -11.09 -30.41 23.82
N PRO A 102 -10.70 -31.67 23.54
CA PRO A 102 -10.44 -32.13 22.18
C PRO A 102 -11.61 -31.92 21.19
N SER A 103 -12.84 -31.89 21.72
CA SER A 103 -14.08 -31.66 20.97
C SER A 103 -14.35 -30.18 20.65
N ALA A 104 -13.65 -29.22 21.25
CA ALA A 104 -13.85 -27.81 20.97
C ALA A 104 -13.56 -27.52 19.48
N PRO A 105 -14.28 -26.60 18.82
CA PRO A 105 -13.90 -26.16 17.50
C PRO A 105 -12.60 -25.35 17.54
N PRO A 106 -11.82 -25.30 16.45
CA PRO A 106 -10.78 -24.29 16.30
C PRO A 106 -11.35 -22.86 16.32
N LEU A 107 -10.48 -21.87 16.54
CA LEU A 107 -10.87 -20.47 16.46
C LEU A 107 -11.18 -20.08 15.01
N ASP A 108 -12.19 -19.24 14.84
CA ASP A 108 -12.40 -18.46 13.63
C ASP A 108 -11.55 -17.18 13.63
N ALA A 109 -11.52 -16.48 12.50
CA ALA A 109 -10.73 -15.26 12.34
C ALA A 109 -11.20 -14.11 13.25
N ALA A 110 -12.50 -14.02 13.54
CA ALA A 110 -13.05 -12.94 14.36
C ALA A 110 -12.67 -13.08 15.83
N LEU A 111 -12.72 -14.31 16.36
CA LEU A 111 -12.26 -14.63 17.71
C LEU A 111 -10.75 -14.46 17.83
N LEU A 112 -9.97 -14.91 16.83
CA LEU A 112 -8.53 -14.67 16.82
C LEU A 112 -8.23 -13.16 16.81
N ALA A 113 -8.88 -12.38 15.95
CA ALA A 113 -8.71 -10.93 15.90
C ALA A 113 -9.04 -10.26 17.24
N SER A 114 -10.09 -10.73 17.93
CA SER A 114 -10.48 -10.23 19.25
C SER A 114 -9.40 -10.46 20.30
N LEU A 115 -8.80 -11.67 20.33
CA LEU A 115 -7.71 -12.00 21.23
C LEU A 115 -6.45 -11.17 20.93
N LEU A 116 -6.05 -11.09 19.66
CA LEU A 116 -4.88 -10.31 19.25
C LEU A 116 -5.05 -8.81 19.51
N ALA A 117 -6.26 -8.28 19.32
CA ALA A 117 -6.57 -6.89 19.67
C ALA A 117 -6.38 -6.63 21.17
N ARG A 118 -6.89 -7.53 22.02
CA ARG A 118 -6.74 -7.43 23.47
C ARG A 118 -5.27 -7.45 23.90
N GLU A 119 -4.47 -8.34 23.33
CA GLU A 119 -3.03 -8.39 23.63
C GLU A 119 -2.30 -7.13 23.13
N GLY A 120 -2.62 -6.66 21.93
CA GLY A 120 -2.01 -5.45 21.35
C GLY A 120 -2.31 -4.18 22.16
N CYS A 121 -3.50 -4.07 22.74
CA CYS A 121 -3.87 -2.96 23.63
C CYS A 121 -3.19 -3.06 25.01
N ALA A 122 -3.06 -4.26 25.58
CA ALA A 122 -2.48 -4.45 26.91
C ALA A 122 -0.95 -4.25 26.98
N GLY A 123 -0.25 -4.45 25.86
CA GLY A 123 1.18 -4.15 25.73
C GLY A 123 1.55 -2.66 25.90
N VAL A 124 0.56 -1.77 26.04
CA VAL A 124 0.75 -0.32 26.19
C VAL A 124 0.84 0.12 27.67
N GLU A 125 0.39 -0.70 28.63
CA GLU A 125 0.23 -0.25 30.03
C GLU A 125 1.24 -0.80 31.06
N THR A 126 2.21 -1.64 30.69
CA THR A 126 3.13 -2.23 31.69
C THR A 126 4.60 -2.09 31.32
N GLY A 127 5.15 -0.90 31.61
CA GLY A 127 6.58 -0.60 31.55
C GLY A 127 7.07 0.09 32.82
N GLY A 128 6.70 -0.43 33.99
CA GLY A 128 7.09 0.11 35.30
C GLY A 128 7.32 -0.98 36.34
N ALA A 129 8.60 -1.28 36.57
CA ALA A 129 9.21 -1.84 37.78
C ALA A 129 8.57 -3.05 38.49
N GLY A 130 9.14 -4.23 38.24
CA GLY A 130 9.21 -5.32 39.22
C GLY A 130 10.67 -5.73 39.39
N VAL A 131 11.41 -5.02 40.26
CA VAL A 131 12.69 -5.49 40.76
C VAL A 131 12.44 -6.03 42.16
N GLU A 132 12.49 -7.35 42.28
CA GLU A 132 12.60 -8.03 43.56
C GLU A 132 13.95 -7.67 44.20
N GLY A 133 13.89 -7.04 45.37
CA GLY A 133 15.02 -6.82 46.27
C GLY A 133 14.71 -7.43 47.63
N GLY A 134 15.64 -8.24 48.13
CA GLY A 134 15.47 -9.19 49.22
C GLY A 134 15.28 -8.65 50.65
N ALA A 135 15.15 -9.63 51.53
CA ALA A 135 14.74 -9.57 52.93
C ALA A 135 15.62 -8.76 53.90
N GLY A 136 14.99 -8.26 54.98
CA GLY A 136 15.64 -7.86 56.23
C GLY A 136 14.73 -7.00 57.13
N PRO A 137 14.53 -7.30 58.43
CA PRO A 137 13.34 -6.90 59.19
C PRO A 137 13.53 -5.61 60.03
N GLY A 138 12.43 -4.93 60.34
CA GLY A 138 12.43 -3.79 61.27
C GLY A 138 11.03 -3.41 61.73
N ALA A 139 10.82 -3.45 63.04
CA ALA A 139 9.57 -3.20 63.75
C ALA A 139 9.17 -1.72 63.79
N GLY A 140 7.87 -1.46 64.00
CA GLY A 140 7.40 -0.28 64.73
C GLY A 140 6.16 0.43 64.18
N GLY A 141 5.09 0.48 64.99
CA GLY A 141 4.41 1.74 65.30
C GLY A 141 3.21 2.21 64.45
N VAL A 142 2.00 1.81 64.88
CA VAL A 142 0.81 2.65 65.21
C VAL A 142 0.65 4.03 64.54
N ALA A 143 -0.50 4.28 63.89
CA ALA A 143 -1.54 5.24 64.35
C ALA A 143 -2.43 5.83 63.24
N VAL A 144 -3.72 5.84 63.58
CA VAL A 144 -4.93 6.48 63.05
C VAL A 144 -4.78 7.94 62.56
N GLY A 145 -5.60 8.33 61.57
CA GLY A 145 -5.95 9.74 61.32
C GLY A 145 -6.96 9.95 60.18
N ASP A 146 -8.13 10.47 60.55
CA ASP A 146 -9.32 10.78 59.74
C ASP A 146 -9.14 11.70 58.52
N GLY A 147 -10.12 11.69 57.60
CA GLY A 147 -10.30 12.79 56.64
C GLY A 147 -11.41 12.57 55.60
N ALA A 148 -12.54 13.22 55.81
CA ALA A 148 -13.82 13.23 55.07
C ALA A 148 -13.80 13.44 53.54
N GLY A 149 -14.93 13.04 52.90
CA GLY A 149 -15.33 13.30 51.49
C GLY A 149 -15.62 14.78 51.17
N PRO A 150 -16.44 15.16 50.14
CA PRO A 150 -17.61 14.48 49.54
C PRO A 150 -17.49 14.41 47.98
N GLY A 151 -18.45 14.05 47.13
CA GLY A 151 -19.88 13.78 47.19
C GLY A 151 -20.40 13.66 45.74
N VAL A 152 -21.29 12.71 45.51
CA VAL A 152 -21.85 12.30 44.22
C VAL A 152 -23.12 13.10 43.92
N GLY A 153 -23.37 13.43 42.66
CA GLY A 153 -24.67 13.92 42.19
C GLY A 153 -24.98 13.39 40.79
N GLY A 154 -25.90 12.42 40.71
CA GLY A 154 -26.49 11.93 39.46
C GLY A 154 -27.95 12.38 39.30
N ALA A 155 -28.46 12.37 38.07
CA ALA A 155 -29.88 12.26 37.70
C ALA A 155 -29.97 12.16 36.16
N VAL A 156 -30.40 11.04 35.56
CA VAL A 156 -31.78 10.55 35.31
C VAL A 156 -32.40 11.11 34.02
N VAL A 157 -32.83 10.14 33.20
CA VAL A 157 -33.55 10.22 31.91
C VAL A 157 -35.05 10.45 32.13
N ARG A 158 -35.70 11.24 31.27
CA ARG A 158 -37.12 11.05 30.86
C ARG A 158 -37.36 11.56 29.45
N GLY A 159 -38.15 10.81 28.69
CA GLY A 159 -38.60 11.12 27.33
C GLY A 159 -39.91 11.93 27.27
N GLY A 160 -40.34 12.24 26.05
CA GLY A 160 -41.62 12.87 25.74
C GLY A 160 -41.88 12.86 24.23
N SER A 161 -43.03 12.31 23.86
CA SER A 161 -43.66 12.19 22.54
C SER A 161 -44.41 13.47 22.12
N GLY A 162 -44.67 13.66 20.82
CA GLY A 162 -45.70 14.58 20.33
C GLY A 162 -45.72 14.78 18.81
N LEU A 163 -46.86 14.44 18.19
CA LEU A 163 -47.22 14.58 16.78
C LEU A 163 -47.37 16.05 16.34
N ASP A 164 -47.23 16.35 15.04
CA ASP A 164 -48.36 16.90 14.26
C ASP A 164 -48.17 16.87 12.73
N VAL A 165 -49.30 16.91 12.05
CA VAL A 165 -49.59 16.64 10.63
C VAL A 165 -49.75 17.95 9.85
N GLY A 166 -49.45 17.96 8.55
CA GLY A 166 -49.88 19.05 7.67
C GLY A 166 -49.32 18.99 6.25
N GLY A 167 -50.10 18.45 5.32
CA GLY A 167 -49.89 18.62 3.88
C GLY A 167 -50.87 19.65 3.31
N VAL A 168 -50.43 20.45 2.33
CA VAL A 168 -51.27 21.10 1.31
C VAL A 168 -50.45 21.25 0.03
N THR A 169 -51.16 21.11 -1.08
CA THR A 169 -50.75 20.95 -2.48
C THR A 169 -50.94 22.22 -3.33
N VAL A 170 -50.32 22.20 -4.53
CA VAL A 170 -50.64 22.88 -5.82
C VAL A 170 -50.26 24.35 -6.02
N GLY A 171 -49.60 24.61 -7.16
CA GLY A 171 -49.56 25.92 -7.82
C GLY A 171 -48.76 25.91 -9.13
N ASP A 172 -49.35 25.38 -10.21
CA ASP A 172 -48.92 25.62 -11.59
C ASP A 172 -49.14 27.10 -11.98
N GLY A 173 -48.26 27.64 -12.84
CA GLY A 173 -48.42 28.95 -13.46
C GLY A 173 -47.46 29.15 -14.63
N ALA A 174 -48.01 29.21 -15.84
CA ALA A 174 -47.30 29.27 -17.12
C ALA A 174 -47.18 30.71 -17.69
N GLY A 175 -46.03 30.98 -18.33
CA GLY A 175 -45.81 31.87 -19.49
C GLY A 175 -45.80 33.40 -19.30
N PRO A 176 -45.47 34.19 -20.35
CA PRO A 176 -44.38 34.03 -21.33
C PRO A 176 -43.58 35.33 -21.60
N ASP A 177 -42.54 35.23 -22.46
CA ASP A 177 -41.90 36.19 -23.39
C ASP A 177 -41.73 37.69 -23.03
N VAL A 178 -40.53 38.26 -23.27
CA VAL A 178 -40.28 39.40 -24.20
C VAL A 178 -38.78 39.49 -24.54
N GLU A 179 -38.50 39.72 -25.83
CA GLU A 179 -37.23 39.99 -26.51
C GLU A 179 -36.47 41.25 -26.03
N GLY A 180 -35.17 41.31 -26.34
CA GLY A 180 -34.39 42.54 -26.21
C GLY A 180 -32.97 42.42 -26.76
N ALA A 181 -32.83 42.56 -28.09
CA ALA A 181 -31.57 42.73 -28.77
C ALA A 181 -30.91 44.08 -28.43
N GLY A 182 -29.58 44.13 -28.37
CA GLY A 182 -28.84 45.38 -28.17
C GLY A 182 -27.34 45.24 -28.40
N VAL A 183 -26.88 45.76 -29.53
CA VAL A 183 -25.53 45.73 -30.11
C VAL A 183 -24.65 46.86 -29.54
N GLY A 184 -23.33 46.66 -29.48
CA GLY A 184 -22.34 47.75 -29.38
C GLY A 184 -21.05 47.32 -28.66
N ALA A 185 -20.02 46.79 -29.33
CA ALA A 185 -18.99 47.52 -30.07
C ALA A 185 -18.14 48.49 -29.22
N GLY A 186 -16.82 48.21 -29.15
CA GLY A 186 -15.82 49.27 -29.25
C GLY A 186 -14.74 49.38 -28.16
N ALA A 187 -13.49 49.33 -28.64
CA ALA A 187 -12.31 50.07 -28.15
C ALA A 187 -11.43 49.47 -27.02
N ARG A 188 -10.34 48.82 -27.47
CA ARG A 188 -8.96 49.07 -26.99
C ARG A 188 -8.46 50.39 -27.62
N PRO A 189 -7.47 51.15 -27.07
CA PRO A 189 -6.04 50.78 -27.14
C PRO A 189 -5.09 51.37 -26.05
N GLY A 190 -3.81 50.96 -26.12
CA GLY A 190 -2.62 51.62 -25.52
C GLY A 190 -2.10 50.93 -24.24
N ALA A 191 -0.97 50.21 -24.19
CA ALA A 191 0.44 50.49 -24.54
C ALA A 191 1.14 51.53 -23.64
N GLY A 192 2.16 51.07 -22.89
CA GLY A 192 3.32 51.90 -22.49
C GLY A 192 3.70 51.91 -21.01
N GLY A 193 4.99 51.66 -20.72
CA GLY A 193 5.71 52.10 -19.51
C GLY A 193 5.97 51.00 -18.47
N ALA A 194 7.11 50.31 -18.46
CA ALA A 194 8.46 50.74 -18.02
C ALA A 194 8.74 50.40 -16.55
N ALA A 195 9.91 49.76 -16.37
CA ALA A 195 10.44 49.20 -15.14
C ALA A 195 10.89 50.24 -14.12
N VAL A 196 10.81 49.89 -12.83
CA VAL A 196 11.73 50.40 -11.80
C VAL A 196 12.18 49.23 -10.93
N ARG A 197 13.50 49.03 -10.90
CA ARG A 197 14.23 48.21 -9.96
C ARG A 197 14.56 49.08 -8.76
N ASP A 198 14.47 48.54 -7.55
CA ASP A 198 15.27 49.05 -6.44
C ASP A 198 16.00 47.89 -5.74
N ARG A 199 17.33 48.00 -5.79
CA ARG A 199 18.30 47.29 -4.97
C ARG A 199 18.77 48.30 -3.93
N VAL A 200 18.75 47.91 -2.64
CA VAL A 200 19.62 48.54 -1.63
C VAL A 200 20.23 47.45 -0.76
N ALA A 201 21.56 47.43 -0.76
CA ALA A 201 22.49 46.87 0.23
C ALA A 201 23.79 47.71 0.08
N PRO A 202 24.82 47.63 0.95
CA PRO A 202 24.97 46.90 2.22
C PRO A 202 25.58 47.77 3.35
N GLY A 203 25.75 47.19 4.55
CA GLY A 203 26.59 47.74 5.62
C GLY A 203 27.20 46.63 6.48
N ALA A 204 28.53 46.60 6.53
CA ALA A 204 29.38 45.59 7.16
C ALA A 204 29.73 45.94 8.63
N GLY A 205 30.18 44.94 9.39
CA GLY A 205 30.84 45.10 10.69
C GLY A 205 31.26 43.75 11.29
N ASP A 206 32.53 43.65 11.66
CA ASP A 206 33.38 42.46 11.83
C ASP A 206 33.19 41.57 13.09
N ALA A 207 33.48 40.27 12.90
CA ALA A 207 34.29 39.24 13.63
C ALA A 207 34.58 39.33 15.17
N PRO A 208 35.15 38.30 15.87
CA PRO A 208 35.65 36.97 15.43
C PRO A 208 35.41 35.74 16.38
N VAL A 209 35.72 34.54 15.84
CA VAL A 209 36.33 33.30 16.43
C VAL A 209 35.76 32.67 17.72
N GLY A 210 35.37 31.39 17.61
CA GLY A 210 35.29 30.43 18.72
C GLY A 210 35.24 28.97 18.22
N ALA A 211 36.37 28.27 18.30
CA ALA A 211 36.47 26.83 18.06
C ALA A 211 35.98 26.04 19.29
N GLY A 212 35.28 24.92 19.09
CA GLY A 212 35.04 23.96 20.16
C GLY A 212 33.95 22.92 19.89
N GLY A 213 34.35 21.65 19.84
CA GLY A 213 33.51 20.51 20.25
C GLY A 213 32.55 19.95 19.19
N GLY A 214 32.99 18.92 18.46
CA GLY A 214 32.06 18.00 17.80
C GLY A 214 31.26 17.18 18.84
N PRO A 215 30.02 16.76 18.56
CA PRO A 215 29.31 15.89 19.48
C PRO A 215 29.78 14.43 19.29
N GLU A 216 30.26 13.86 20.40
CA GLU A 216 30.53 12.44 20.59
C GLU A 216 29.33 11.57 20.20
N TRP A 217 29.59 10.56 19.38
CA TRP A 217 28.67 9.46 19.14
C TRP A 217 28.54 8.62 20.41
N VAL A 218 27.36 8.65 21.03
CA VAL A 218 27.00 7.78 22.15
C VAL A 218 27.05 6.32 21.69
N ARG A 219 27.90 5.54 22.37
CA ARG A 219 28.04 4.09 22.22
C ARG A 219 26.74 3.37 22.58
N SER A 220 26.33 2.42 21.75
CA SER A 220 25.21 1.49 21.99
C SER A 220 25.40 0.66 23.27
N PRO A 221 24.35 0.49 24.10
CA PRO A 221 24.22 -0.68 24.95
C PRO A 221 23.51 -1.80 24.19
N ARG A 222 24.07 -3.01 24.31
CA ARG A 222 23.45 -4.27 23.87
C ARG A 222 22.25 -4.59 24.75
N GLY A 223 21.19 -5.13 24.15
CA GLY A 223 20.07 -5.79 24.83
C GLY A 223 18.97 -4.83 25.31
N GLY A 224 17.91 -4.65 24.52
CA GLY A 224 16.74 -3.90 24.93
C GLY A 224 15.51 -4.37 24.17
N GLY A 225 14.50 -4.85 24.90
CA GLY A 225 13.17 -5.09 24.36
C GLY A 225 12.61 -3.80 23.76
N VAL A 226 11.84 -3.95 22.69
CA VAL A 226 11.21 -2.85 21.94
C VAL A 226 10.33 -2.04 22.90
N ARG A 227 10.67 -0.77 23.15
CA ARG A 227 9.70 0.21 23.66
C ARG A 227 8.92 0.76 22.46
N LEU A 228 7.65 0.38 22.38
CA LEU A 228 6.68 0.95 21.43
C LEU A 228 6.37 2.41 21.81
N PRO A 229 6.04 3.29 20.84
CA PRO A 229 5.59 4.65 21.15
C PRO A 229 4.32 4.62 22.02
N SER A 230 4.35 5.39 23.11
CA SER A 230 3.33 5.41 24.17
C SER A 230 2.13 6.29 23.81
N VAL A 231 1.43 5.97 22.72
CA VAL A 231 0.10 6.53 22.45
C VAL A 231 -0.92 5.42 22.71
N PRO A 232 -1.72 5.50 23.80
CA PRO A 232 -2.79 4.55 24.01
C PRO A 232 -3.73 4.57 22.81
N PRO A 233 -4.07 3.40 22.23
CA PRO A 233 -4.96 3.35 21.10
C PRO A 233 -6.32 3.94 21.52
N PRO A 234 -6.99 4.73 20.67
CA PRO A 234 -8.29 5.29 21.01
C PRO A 234 -9.28 4.18 21.39
N VAL A 235 -10.15 4.47 22.35
CA VAL A 235 -11.18 3.56 22.85
C VAL A 235 -12.05 3.10 21.66
N GLY A 236 -12.08 1.79 21.37
CA GLY A 236 -12.83 1.19 20.25
C GLY A 236 -12.00 0.63 19.09
N THR A 237 -10.67 0.76 19.11
CA THR A 237 -9.75 0.21 18.09
C THR A 237 -9.79 -1.33 17.97
N GLY A 238 -9.93 -2.04 19.08
CA GLY A 238 -10.06 -3.50 19.07
C GLY A 238 -11.36 -3.99 18.42
N THR A 239 -12.48 -3.30 18.67
CA THR A 239 -13.77 -3.61 18.04
C THR A 239 -13.78 -3.30 16.54
N ASP A 240 -13.10 -2.24 16.12
CA ASP A 240 -12.91 -1.89 14.70
C ASP A 240 -12.13 -2.98 13.95
N LEU A 241 -11.04 -3.50 14.53
CA LEU A 241 -10.28 -4.60 13.91
C LEU A 241 -11.17 -5.83 13.66
N VAL A 242 -11.95 -6.25 14.66
CA VAL A 242 -12.80 -7.45 14.56
C VAL A 242 -13.86 -7.28 13.47
N ALA A 243 -14.54 -6.14 13.43
CA ALA A 243 -15.54 -5.84 12.40
C ALA A 243 -14.94 -5.90 10.99
N ARG A 244 -13.72 -5.34 10.82
CA ARG A 244 -13.04 -5.29 9.53
C ARG A 244 -12.49 -6.64 9.09
N VAL A 245 -11.98 -7.44 10.02
CA VAL A 245 -11.62 -8.83 9.75
C VAL A 245 -12.85 -9.63 9.30
N ALA A 246 -13.98 -9.49 9.99
CA ALA A 246 -15.22 -10.16 9.61
C ALA A 246 -15.71 -9.73 8.21
N ASP A 247 -15.70 -8.43 7.91
CA ASP A 247 -16.04 -7.91 6.57
C ASP A 247 -15.07 -8.44 5.49
N SER A 248 -13.77 -8.50 5.79
CA SER A 248 -12.77 -9.06 4.89
C SER A 248 -13.02 -10.55 4.61
N VAL A 249 -13.31 -11.35 5.63
CA VAL A 249 -13.64 -12.78 5.46
C VAL A 249 -14.89 -12.95 4.60
N ARG A 250 -15.96 -12.23 4.90
CA ARG A 250 -17.21 -12.29 4.16
C ARG A 250 -17.01 -11.96 2.68
N ARG A 251 -16.25 -10.89 2.39
CA ARG A 251 -15.94 -10.49 1.01
C ARG A 251 -15.10 -11.53 0.27
N VAL A 252 -14.06 -12.06 0.91
CA VAL A 252 -13.25 -13.15 0.32
C VAL A 252 -14.11 -14.37 0.04
N ALA A 253 -15.02 -14.74 0.94
CA ALA A 253 -15.94 -15.87 0.72
C ALA A 253 -16.80 -15.66 -0.53
N VAL A 254 -17.36 -14.45 -0.71
CA VAL A 254 -18.11 -14.10 -1.94
C VAL A 254 -17.22 -14.15 -3.17
N PHE A 255 -16.00 -13.60 -3.12
CA PHE A 255 -15.07 -13.63 -4.25
C PHE A 255 -14.71 -15.06 -4.65
N LEU A 256 -14.43 -15.92 -3.68
CA LEU A 256 -14.13 -17.32 -3.94
C LEU A 256 -15.35 -18.08 -4.47
N ALA A 257 -16.55 -17.82 -3.95
CA ALA A 257 -17.78 -18.43 -4.43
C ALA A 257 -18.02 -18.11 -5.91
N GLU A 258 -17.96 -16.83 -6.29
CA GLU A 258 -18.19 -16.41 -7.69
C GLU A 258 -17.06 -16.89 -8.61
N ARG A 259 -15.80 -16.78 -8.18
CA ARG A 259 -14.65 -17.22 -9.00
C ARG A 259 -14.55 -18.74 -9.14
N ARG A 260 -15.19 -19.53 -8.25
CA ARG A 260 -15.30 -20.99 -8.42
C ARG A 260 -16.36 -21.38 -9.44
N LYS A 261 -17.43 -20.58 -9.61
CA LYS A 261 -18.45 -20.80 -10.65
C LYS A 261 -17.87 -20.56 -12.05
N ASP A 262 -17.06 -19.52 -12.19
CA ASP A 262 -16.35 -19.20 -13.44
C ASP A 262 -14.86 -18.95 -13.17
N PRO A 263 -14.03 -20.01 -13.10
CA PRO A 263 -12.62 -19.89 -12.76
C PRO A 263 -11.77 -19.38 -13.93
N ALA A 264 -12.17 -19.63 -15.17
CA ALA A 264 -11.46 -19.15 -16.35
C ALA A 264 -11.59 -17.63 -16.47
N ASP A 265 -10.57 -16.94 -16.99
CA ASP A 265 -10.65 -15.50 -17.26
C ASP A 265 -11.33 -15.27 -18.63
N PRO A 266 -12.55 -14.69 -18.67
CA PRO A 266 -13.35 -14.62 -19.90
C PRO A 266 -12.91 -13.47 -20.81
N HIS A 267 -12.18 -12.48 -20.28
CA HIS A 267 -11.78 -11.31 -21.03
C HIS A 267 -10.46 -11.54 -21.77
N PRO A 268 -10.35 -11.21 -23.07
CA PRO A 268 -9.09 -11.30 -23.82
C PRO A 268 -8.03 -10.26 -23.40
N ASP A 269 -8.31 -9.43 -22.38
CA ASP A 269 -7.40 -8.39 -21.90
C ASP A 269 -6.62 -8.96 -20.70
N LEU A 270 -5.40 -9.42 -20.99
CA LEU A 270 -4.55 -10.11 -20.02
C LEU A 270 -4.11 -9.20 -18.89
N PHE A 271 -3.92 -7.91 -19.17
CA PHE A 271 -3.61 -6.91 -18.14
C PHE A 271 -4.78 -6.75 -17.18
N LEU A 272 -6.00 -6.58 -17.69
CA LEU A 272 -7.20 -6.47 -16.85
C LEU A 272 -7.42 -7.74 -16.02
N ALA A 273 -7.30 -8.92 -16.64
CA ALA A 273 -7.44 -10.20 -15.94
C ALA A 273 -6.43 -10.32 -14.78
N ALA A 274 -5.20 -9.85 -14.97
CA ALA A 274 -4.17 -9.83 -13.93
C ALA A 274 -4.46 -8.84 -12.81
N GLU A 275 -5.03 -7.67 -13.11
CA GLU A 275 -5.46 -6.71 -12.09
C GLU A 275 -6.63 -7.23 -11.23
N GLN A 276 -7.46 -8.10 -11.79
CA GLN A 276 -8.62 -8.72 -11.14
C GLN A 276 -8.29 -10.05 -10.45
N ALA A 277 -7.02 -10.48 -10.48
CA ALA A 277 -6.58 -11.78 -9.99
C ALA A 277 -6.30 -11.85 -8.47
N LEU A 278 -6.14 -10.71 -7.80
CA LEU A 278 -5.76 -10.63 -6.38
C LEU A 278 -6.96 -10.87 -5.46
N LEU A 279 -7.44 -12.11 -5.33
CA LEU A 279 -8.68 -12.43 -4.58
C LEU A 279 -8.52 -12.36 -3.06
N LEU A 280 -7.39 -12.87 -2.53
CA LEU A 280 -7.15 -12.97 -1.08
C LEU A 280 -6.56 -11.68 -0.48
N GLY A 281 -5.97 -10.83 -1.33
CA GLY A 281 -5.37 -9.56 -0.91
C GLY A 281 -3.95 -9.72 -0.36
N HIS A 282 -3.51 -8.73 0.42
CA HIS A 282 -2.14 -8.70 0.95
C HIS A 282 -1.97 -9.77 2.05
N PRO A 283 -1.04 -10.73 1.91
CA PRO A 283 -0.94 -11.88 2.83
C PRO A 283 -0.33 -11.56 4.20
N LEU A 284 0.07 -10.31 4.39
CA LEU A 284 0.68 -9.76 5.61
C LEU A 284 -0.09 -8.51 6.05
N HIS A 285 -1.41 -8.60 6.03
CA HIS A 285 -2.31 -7.55 6.47
C HIS A 285 -3.52 -8.22 7.13
N PRO A 286 -4.03 -7.70 8.27
CA PRO A 286 -5.06 -8.41 9.03
C PRO A 286 -6.42 -8.50 8.32
N ASP A 287 -6.79 -7.48 7.56
CA ASP A 287 -8.10 -7.31 6.93
C ASP A 287 -8.00 -6.83 5.47
N PRO A 288 -7.26 -7.54 4.59
CA PRO A 288 -6.82 -7.01 3.30
C PRO A 288 -7.94 -6.74 2.30
N LYS A 289 -9.14 -7.31 2.52
CA LYS A 289 -10.32 -7.14 1.67
C LYS A 289 -11.47 -6.43 2.38
N SER A 290 -11.26 -5.91 3.59
CA SER A 290 -12.25 -5.05 4.25
C SER A 290 -12.50 -3.81 3.39
N ARG A 291 -13.78 -3.48 3.21
CA ARG A 291 -14.27 -2.33 2.45
C ARG A 291 -15.51 -1.75 3.10
N GLU A 292 -15.42 -1.46 4.40
CA GLU A 292 -16.50 -0.80 5.15
C GLU A 292 -16.99 0.46 4.42
N GLY A 293 -18.31 0.60 4.34
CA GLY A 293 -18.97 1.67 3.58
C GLY A 293 -19.41 1.28 2.16
N LEU A 294 -19.03 0.09 1.67
CA LEU A 294 -19.61 -0.52 0.46
C LEU A 294 -20.73 -1.48 0.82
N SER A 295 -21.93 -1.25 0.27
CA SER A 295 -23.01 -2.25 0.27
C SER A 295 -22.65 -3.44 -0.62
N ASP A 296 -23.43 -4.52 -0.53
CA ASP A 296 -23.17 -5.73 -1.31
C ASP A 296 -23.40 -5.53 -2.81
N ALA A 297 -24.47 -4.84 -3.21
CA ALA A 297 -24.74 -4.50 -4.61
C ALA A 297 -23.63 -3.64 -5.23
N GLU A 298 -23.02 -2.77 -4.44
CA GLU A 298 -21.89 -1.94 -4.89
C GLU A 298 -20.58 -2.69 -4.91
N ALA A 299 -20.42 -3.67 -4.00
CA ALA A 299 -19.26 -4.55 -4.02
C ALA A 299 -19.21 -5.35 -5.33
N GLU A 300 -20.34 -5.80 -5.85
CA GLU A 300 -20.43 -6.48 -7.17
C GLU A 300 -19.88 -5.60 -8.31
N GLN A 301 -20.24 -4.31 -8.32
CA GLN A 301 -19.86 -3.39 -9.40
C GLN A 301 -18.44 -2.83 -9.25
N TYR A 302 -18.00 -2.55 -8.03
CA TYR A 302 -16.77 -1.81 -7.77
C TYR A 302 -15.58 -2.70 -7.35
N SER A 303 -15.79 -4.00 -7.14
CA SER A 303 -14.71 -4.92 -6.78
C SER A 303 -14.01 -5.52 -8.01
N PRO A 304 -12.67 -5.39 -8.13
CA PRO A 304 -11.93 -6.07 -9.19
C PRO A 304 -12.06 -7.60 -9.12
N GLU A 305 -12.18 -8.17 -7.91
CA GLU A 305 -12.26 -9.61 -7.68
C GLU A 305 -13.52 -10.26 -8.24
N LEU A 306 -14.60 -9.48 -8.37
CA LEU A 306 -15.87 -9.89 -8.97
C LEU A 306 -15.96 -9.51 -10.46
N ARG A 307 -14.87 -9.02 -11.03
CA ARG A 307 -14.81 -8.50 -12.40
C ARG A 307 -15.83 -7.39 -12.64
N GLY A 308 -16.08 -6.59 -11.60
CA GLY A 308 -17.03 -5.49 -11.63
C GLY A 308 -16.70 -4.47 -12.72
N SER A 309 -17.71 -3.73 -13.13
CA SER A 309 -17.55 -2.61 -14.05
C SER A 309 -18.69 -1.61 -13.87
N PHE A 310 -18.43 -0.34 -14.19
CA PHE A 310 -19.42 0.73 -14.02
C PHE A 310 -19.13 1.91 -14.97
N PRO A 311 -20.16 2.61 -15.46
CA PRO A 311 -19.97 3.91 -16.09
C PRO A 311 -19.48 4.93 -15.05
N LEU A 312 -18.57 5.83 -15.46
CA LEU A 312 -18.14 6.92 -14.59
C LEU A 312 -19.26 7.93 -14.38
N HIS A 313 -19.22 8.58 -13.22
CA HIS A 313 -20.03 9.75 -12.96
C HIS A 313 -19.26 11.00 -13.43
N TRP A 314 -19.96 11.95 -14.05
CA TRP A 314 -19.34 13.16 -14.58
C TRP A 314 -19.90 14.41 -13.91
N LEU A 315 -19.01 15.33 -13.54
CA LEU A 315 -19.36 16.69 -13.15
C LEU A 315 -18.85 17.67 -14.21
N ALA A 316 -19.64 18.71 -14.51
CA ALA A 316 -19.13 19.90 -15.18
C ALA A 316 -18.56 20.84 -14.12
N VAL A 317 -17.31 21.27 -14.30
CA VAL A 317 -16.61 22.19 -13.40
C VAL A 317 -16.47 23.55 -14.09
N ALA A 318 -16.98 24.61 -13.45
CA ALA A 318 -16.83 25.97 -13.95
C ALA A 318 -15.33 26.37 -14.02
N PRO A 319 -14.94 27.21 -15.00
CA PRO A 319 -13.55 27.65 -15.15
C PRO A 319 -12.92 28.25 -13.89
N SER A 320 -13.73 28.96 -13.08
CA SER A 320 -13.27 29.61 -11.85
C SER A 320 -12.89 28.63 -10.73
N LEU A 321 -13.36 27.39 -10.78
CA LEU A 321 -13.07 26.35 -9.78
C LEU A 321 -12.02 25.34 -10.25
N LEU A 322 -11.73 25.32 -11.55
CA LEU A 322 -10.92 24.28 -12.16
C LEU A 322 -9.45 24.42 -11.76
N ALA A 323 -8.95 23.42 -11.04
CA ALA A 323 -7.53 23.23 -10.84
C ALA A 323 -7.04 22.07 -11.73
N THR A 324 -5.95 22.27 -12.45
CA THR A 324 -5.41 21.25 -13.36
C THR A 324 -3.95 21.49 -13.66
N ASP A 325 -3.23 20.41 -13.97
CA ASP A 325 -1.94 20.49 -14.62
C ASP A 325 -1.80 19.34 -15.63
N SER A 326 -0.97 19.55 -16.66
CA SER A 326 -0.66 18.54 -17.66
C SER A 326 0.73 18.73 -18.26
N ALA A 327 1.47 17.63 -18.31
CA ALA A 327 2.66 17.45 -19.11
C ALA A 327 2.44 16.40 -20.24
N TRP A 328 1.19 16.02 -20.50
CA TRP A 328 0.80 15.11 -21.58
C TRP A 328 1.14 15.73 -22.94
N THR A 329 1.71 14.93 -23.85
CA THR A 329 1.96 15.36 -25.22
C THR A 329 1.52 14.33 -26.25
N GLU A 330 0.91 14.80 -27.33
CA GLU A 330 0.58 14.01 -28.52
C GLU A 330 1.38 14.56 -29.69
N ARG A 331 2.20 13.72 -30.34
CA ARG A 331 3.06 14.13 -31.47
C ARG A 331 3.88 15.39 -31.15
N GLY A 332 4.42 15.46 -29.93
CA GLY A 332 5.21 16.59 -29.44
C GLY A 332 4.41 17.82 -28.99
N ARG A 333 3.08 17.86 -29.20
CA ARG A 333 2.23 18.99 -28.80
C ARG A 333 1.61 18.76 -27.43
N PRO A 334 1.66 19.73 -26.50
CA PRO A 334 0.97 19.64 -25.21
C PRO A 334 -0.54 19.46 -25.36
N VAL A 335 -1.13 18.65 -24.48
CA VAL A 335 -2.58 18.45 -24.38
C VAL A 335 -3.02 18.76 -22.96
N THR A 336 -4.01 19.63 -22.80
CA THR A 336 -4.52 20.01 -21.47
C THR A 336 -5.36 18.89 -20.86
N ALA A 337 -5.38 18.77 -19.53
CA ALA A 337 -6.15 17.73 -18.86
C ALA A 337 -7.67 17.83 -19.14
N PRO A 338 -8.31 19.03 -19.19
CA PRO A 338 -9.72 19.16 -19.59
C PRO A 338 -10.01 18.61 -20.99
N ARG A 339 -9.06 18.76 -21.94
CA ARG A 339 -9.21 18.19 -23.28
C ARG A 339 -9.11 16.66 -23.26
N LEU A 340 -8.26 16.10 -22.40
CA LEU A 340 -8.15 14.65 -22.21
C LEU A 340 -9.45 14.09 -21.60
N THR A 341 -9.99 14.70 -20.54
CA THR A 341 -11.22 14.21 -19.89
C THR A 341 -12.45 14.35 -20.79
N ALA A 342 -12.58 15.44 -21.55
CA ALA A 342 -13.64 15.59 -22.55
C ALA A 342 -13.61 14.48 -23.61
N ARG A 343 -12.41 14.10 -24.11
CA ARG A 343 -12.26 12.98 -25.04
C ARG A 343 -12.62 11.63 -24.41
N LEU A 344 -12.27 11.42 -23.14
CA LEU A 344 -12.58 10.18 -22.41
C LEU A 344 -14.07 10.03 -22.10
N ALA A 345 -14.76 11.14 -21.83
CA ALA A 345 -16.22 11.19 -21.64
C ALA A 345 -16.99 10.87 -22.93
N GLY A 346 -16.45 11.27 -24.09
CA GLY A 346 -17.07 11.08 -25.40
C GLY A 346 -18.01 12.22 -25.80
N ALA A 347 -18.42 12.23 -27.07
CA ALA A 347 -19.12 13.36 -27.70
C ALA A 347 -20.55 13.62 -27.17
N GLY A 348 -21.15 12.69 -26.43
CA GLY A 348 -22.51 12.80 -25.91
C GLY A 348 -22.64 13.42 -24.52
N LEU A 349 -21.55 13.89 -23.92
CA LEU A 349 -21.60 14.55 -22.61
C LEU A 349 -22.15 15.99 -22.79
N PRO A 350 -23.26 16.38 -22.11
CA PRO A 350 -23.85 17.71 -22.22
C PRO A 350 -23.04 18.73 -21.39
N LEU A 351 -21.78 18.91 -21.78
CA LEU A 351 -20.83 19.79 -21.10
C LEU A 351 -21.12 21.25 -21.51
N PRO A 352 -21.44 22.15 -20.57
CA PRO A 352 -21.65 23.56 -20.89
C PRO A 352 -20.38 24.21 -21.45
N ASP A 353 -20.57 25.26 -22.26
CA ASP A 353 -19.45 25.99 -22.85
C ASP A 353 -18.48 26.52 -21.80
N GLY A 354 -17.19 26.25 -22.02
CA GLY A 354 -16.12 26.63 -21.11
C GLY A 354 -15.92 25.72 -19.89
N TYR A 355 -16.86 24.84 -19.56
CA TYR A 355 -16.72 23.94 -18.41
C TYR A 355 -15.77 22.78 -18.73
N ALA A 356 -15.12 22.25 -17.71
CA ALA A 356 -14.31 21.03 -17.81
C ALA A 356 -15.08 19.81 -17.30
N ALA A 357 -14.92 18.67 -17.97
CA ALA A 357 -15.47 17.40 -17.51
C ALA A 357 -14.57 16.78 -16.43
N LEU A 358 -15.12 16.53 -15.25
CA LEU A 358 -14.45 15.85 -14.14
C LEU A 358 -15.01 14.43 -13.98
N PRO A 359 -14.20 13.37 -14.19
CA PRO A 359 -14.60 12.02 -13.87
C PRO A 359 -14.58 11.80 -12.35
N VAL A 360 -15.67 11.25 -11.81
CA VAL A 360 -15.83 10.93 -10.39
C VAL A 360 -16.30 9.48 -10.25
N HIS A 361 -15.77 8.76 -9.26
CA HIS A 361 -16.28 7.45 -8.92
C HIS A 361 -17.72 7.58 -8.40
N PRO A 362 -18.72 6.79 -8.86
CA PRO A 362 -20.11 6.95 -8.42
C PRO A 362 -20.30 6.87 -6.89
N TRP A 363 -19.62 5.92 -6.24
CA TRP A 363 -19.52 5.86 -4.77
C TRP A 363 -18.98 7.16 -4.15
N GLN A 364 -17.94 7.76 -4.74
CA GLN A 364 -17.33 8.97 -4.20
C GLN A 364 -18.30 10.14 -4.29
N LEU A 365 -19.00 10.31 -5.42
CA LEU A 365 -19.93 11.42 -5.57
C LEU A 365 -21.01 11.40 -4.49
N ARG A 366 -21.67 10.26 -4.25
CA ARG A 366 -22.70 10.18 -3.19
C ARG A 366 -22.14 10.53 -1.81
N HIS A 367 -20.85 10.25 -1.58
CA HIS A 367 -20.19 10.47 -0.31
C HIS A 367 -19.83 11.94 -0.10
N VAL A 368 -19.40 12.64 -1.17
CA VAL A 368 -18.98 14.05 -1.08
C VAL A 368 -20.09 15.05 -1.37
N ARG A 369 -21.17 14.66 -2.07
CA ARG A 369 -22.25 15.56 -2.48
C ARG A 369 -22.85 16.36 -1.33
N HIS A 370 -22.94 15.75 -0.14
CA HIS A 370 -23.53 16.37 1.05
C HIS A 370 -22.51 17.09 1.95
N ARG A 371 -21.22 17.09 1.60
CA ARG A 371 -20.22 17.91 2.29
C ARG A 371 -20.52 19.37 2.00
N ARG A 372 -20.40 20.23 3.02
CA ARG A 372 -20.79 21.65 2.96
C ARG A 372 -20.21 22.36 1.74
N GLU A 373 -18.93 22.13 1.47
CA GLU A 373 -18.18 22.75 0.38
C GLU A 373 -18.71 22.29 -0.98
N THR A 374 -18.93 20.99 -1.16
CA THR A 374 -19.42 20.45 -2.45
C THR A 374 -20.88 20.84 -2.71
N ALA A 375 -21.73 20.77 -1.67
CA ALA A 375 -23.14 21.15 -1.77
C ALA A 375 -23.28 22.62 -2.19
N ALA A 376 -22.53 23.53 -1.55
CA ALA A 376 -22.55 24.96 -1.88
C ALA A 376 -22.18 25.23 -3.36
N LEU A 377 -21.22 24.48 -3.92
CA LEU A 377 -20.81 24.66 -5.32
C LEU A 377 -21.83 24.08 -6.31
N LEU A 378 -22.54 23.02 -5.93
CA LEU A 378 -23.65 22.47 -6.71
C LEU A 378 -24.85 23.43 -6.70
N ASP A 379 -25.21 23.96 -5.54
CA ASP A 379 -26.33 24.91 -5.37
C ASP A 379 -26.07 26.22 -6.13
N ALA A 380 -24.81 26.67 -6.16
CA ALA A 380 -24.38 27.84 -6.96
C ALA A 380 -24.29 27.56 -8.48
N GLY A 381 -24.49 26.31 -8.93
CA GLY A 381 -24.39 25.91 -10.33
C GLY A 381 -22.96 25.96 -10.92
N LEU A 382 -21.94 26.11 -10.07
CA LEU A 382 -20.52 26.12 -10.42
C LEU A 382 -19.96 24.71 -10.60
N LEU A 383 -20.52 23.75 -9.87
CA LEU A 383 -20.46 22.33 -10.21
C LEU A 383 -21.83 21.91 -10.74
N ARG A 384 -21.87 21.13 -11.82
CA ARG A 384 -23.13 20.58 -12.35
C ARG A 384 -23.04 19.07 -12.48
N ASP A 385 -24.03 18.39 -11.91
CA ASP A 385 -24.18 16.94 -12.01
C ASP A 385 -24.62 16.56 -13.43
N LEU A 386 -23.78 15.80 -14.14
CA LEU A 386 -24.07 15.29 -15.48
C LEU A 386 -24.52 13.82 -15.47
N GLY A 387 -24.51 13.16 -14.31
CA GLY A 387 -24.89 11.76 -14.15
C GLY A 387 -23.81 10.75 -14.52
N SER A 388 -24.14 9.47 -14.31
CA SER A 388 -23.32 8.33 -14.73
C SER A 388 -23.55 8.02 -16.21
N ARG A 389 -22.50 8.11 -17.04
CA ARG A 389 -22.59 7.95 -18.50
C ARG A 389 -21.33 7.36 -19.12
N GLY A 390 -21.48 6.86 -20.34
CA GLY A 390 -20.40 6.36 -21.18
C GLY A 390 -20.16 4.86 -21.03
N ALA A 391 -19.15 4.37 -21.75
CA ALA A 391 -18.74 2.96 -21.66
C ALA A 391 -18.25 2.61 -20.25
N PRO A 392 -18.44 1.35 -19.80
CA PRO A 392 -18.01 0.93 -18.48
C PRO A 392 -16.49 0.99 -18.33
N TRP A 393 -16.07 1.27 -17.12
CA TRP A 393 -14.70 1.19 -16.67
C TRP A 393 -14.56 0.09 -15.62
N HIS A 394 -13.40 -0.56 -15.58
CA HIS A 394 -13.12 -1.68 -14.71
C HIS A 394 -12.15 -1.28 -13.60
N PRO A 395 -12.49 -1.48 -12.32
CA PRO A 395 -11.56 -1.24 -11.23
C PRO A 395 -10.37 -2.20 -11.35
N THR A 396 -9.18 -1.68 -11.09
CA THR A 396 -7.93 -2.45 -11.01
C THR A 396 -7.67 -2.91 -9.57
N SER A 397 -6.52 -3.55 -9.29
CA SER A 397 -6.19 -4.05 -7.94
C SER A 397 -6.17 -2.99 -6.82
N SER A 398 -6.09 -1.71 -7.17
CA SER A 398 -6.20 -0.58 -6.22
C SER A 398 -7.64 -0.12 -5.95
N VAL A 399 -8.64 -0.72 -6.63
CA VAL A 399 -10.06 -0.36 -6.67
C VAL A 399 -10.32 1.00 -7.32
N ARG A 400 -9.66 2.06 -6.85
CA ARG A 400 -9.88 3.44 -7.29
C ARG A 400 -9.23 3.83 -8.62
N THR A 401 -8.28 3.05 -9.11
CA THR A 401 -7.75 3.20 -10.47
C THR A 401 -8.57 2.33 -11.39
N VAL A 402 -9.18 2.94 -12.41
CA VAL A 402 -10.05 2.25 -13.36
C VAL A 402 -9.41 2.19 -14.75
N HIS A 403 -9.64 1.07 -15.42
CA HIS A 403 -9.13 0.72 -16.74
C HIS A 403 -10.28 0.55 -17.73
N ARG A 404 -10.05 0.95 -18.99
CA ARG A 404 -10.94 0.63 -20.10
C ARG A 404 -10.08 0.15 -21.26
N THR A 405 -10.35 -1.06 -21.73
CA THR A 405 -9.61 -1.66 -22.84
C THR A 405 -9.61 -0.75 -24.07
N GLY A 406 -8.43 -0.49 -24.64
CA GLY A 406 -8.24 0.40 -25.79
C GLY A 406 -8.30 1.91 -25.48
N ALA A 407 -8.59 2.33 -24.24
CA ALA A 407 -8.47 3.74 -23.87
C ALA A 407 -6.99 4.15 -23.75
N PRO A 408 -6.61 5.37 -24.17
CA PRO A 408 -5.22 5.83 -24.07
C PRO A 408 -4.79 6.13 -22.63
N ALA A 409 -5.74 6.21 -21.70
CA ALA A 409 -5.50 6.54 -20.30
C ALA A 409 -6.32 5.64 -19.36
N MET A 410 -5.73 5.34 -18.21
CA MET A 410 -6.41 4.91 -16.99
C MET A 410 -6.75 6.15 -16.16
N LEU A 411 -7.74 6.03 -15.28
CA LEU A 411 -8.13 7.11 -14.36
C LEU A 411 -7.98 6.66 -12.91
N LYS A 412 -7.21 7.40 -12.11
CA LYS A 412 -7.09 7.17 -10.66
C LYS A 412 -7.95 8.21 -9.94
N LEU A 413 -9.07 7.75 -9.40
CA LEU A 413 -10.14 8.58 -8.85
C LEU A 413 -9.99 8.69 -7.32
N SER A 414 -10.43 9.80 -6.74
CA SER A 414 -10.61 9.86 -5.28
C SER A 414 -11.70 8.88 -4.84
N LEU A 415 -11.42 8.15 -3.76
CA LEU A 415 -12.34 7.17 -3.18
C LEU A 415 -12.15 7.10 -1.67
N ALA A 416 -13.01 7.75 -0.89
CA ALA A 416 -12.94 7.88 0.56
C ALA A 416 -13.21 6.58 1.35
N LEU A 417 -13.16 5.43 0.67
CA LEU A 417 -13.20 4.13 1.30
C LEU A 417 -11.86 3.82 1.97
N ARG A 418 -11.95 3.20 3.15
CA ARG A 418 -10.80 2.62 3.82
C ARG A 418 -10.43 1.32 3.12
N ILE A 419 -9.31 1.34 2.40
CA ILE A 419 -8.74 0.16 1.74
C ILE A 419 -7.39 -0.08 2.37
N THR A 420 -7.24 -1.25 2.98
CA THR A 420 -6.15 -1.54 3.93
C THR A 420 -6.08 -0.42 4.98
N ASN A 421 -4.89 0.11 5.25
CA ASN A 421 -4.62 1.10 6.29
C ASN A 421 -4.87 2.56 5.88
N SER A 422 -5.50 2.85 4.73
CA SER A 422 -5.66 4.24 4.28
C SER A 422 -7.02 4.54 3.68
N ARG A 423 -7.51 5.78 3.87
CA ARG A 423 -8.62 6.33 3.08
C ARG A 423 -8.11 6.77 1.72
N ARG A 424 -8.66 6.24 0.64
CA ARG A 424 -8.09 6.42 -0.72
C ARG A 424 -8.57 7.68 -1.45
N GLU A 425 -8.74 8.79 -0.76
CA GLU A 425 -8.84 10.11 -1.41
C GLU A 425 -7.46 10.50 -1.97
N ASN A 426 -7.43 11.13 -3.15
CA ASN A 426 -6.18 11.67 -3.69
C ASN A 426 -5.85 12.98 -2.98
N LEU A 427 -4.57 13.23 -2.72
CA LEU A 427 -4.10 14.50 -2.15
C LEU A 427 -3.49 15.38 -3.24
N ARG A 428 -3.70 16.70 -3.16
CA ARG A 428 -3.21 17.64 -4.18
C ARG A 428 -1.69 17.54 -4.42
N LYS A 429 -0.90 17.35 -3.36
CA LYS A 429 0.56 17.15 -3.46
C LYS A 429 0.94 15.93 -4.31
N GLU A 430 0.14 14.87 -4.30
CA GLU A 430 0.38 13.63 -5.06
C GLU A 430 0.06 13.81 -6.55
N LEU A 431 -0.95 14.64 -6.86
CA LEU A 431 -1.28 15.06 -8.22
C LEU A 431 -0.10 15.82 -8.84
N HIS A 432 0.45 16.80 -8.13
CA HIS A 432 1.66 17.52 -8.55
C HIS A 432 2.85 16.56 -8.76
N ARG A 433 3.07 15.63 -7.81
CA ARG A 433 4.16 14.64 -7.88
C ARG A 433 4.15 13.84 -9.19
N GLY A 434 2.98 13.40 -9.65
CA GLY A 434 2.84 12.64 -10.90
C GLY A 434 3.34 13.42 -12.12
N VAL A 435 2.92 14.68 -12.25
CA VAL A 435 3.29 15.56 -13.37
C VAL A 435 4.76 15.95 -13.28
N GLU A 436 5.26 16.28 -12.09
CA GLU A 436 6.66 16.61 -11.83
C GLU A 436 7.59 15.46 -12.23
N VAL A 437 7.29 14.23 -11.83
CA VAL A 437 8.09 13.06 -12.23
C VAL A 437 8.04 12.84 -13.74
N HIS A 438 6.88 13.07 -14.38
CA HIS A 438 6.81 12.98 -15.84
C HIS A 438 7.69 14.04 -16.53
N ARG A 439 7.69 15.29 -16.04
CA ARG A 439 8.57 16.37 -16.52
C ARG A 439 10.03 16.05 -16.28
N LEU A 440 10.39 15.62 -15.08
CA LEU A 440 11.76 15.25 -14.71
C LEU A 440 12.30 14.20 -15.66
N LEU A 441 11.50 13.19 -15.99
CA LEU A 441 11.96 12.12 -16.87
C LEU A 441 12.16 12.57 -18.32
N ARG A 442 11.52 13.66 -18.73
CA ARG A 442 11.73 14.29 -20.04
C ARG A 442 12.98 15.17 -20.13
N THR A 443 13.65 15.45 -19.01
CA THR A 443 14.94 16.18 -18.97
C THR A 443 16.13 15.39 -19.56
N GLY A 444 15.88 14.17 -20.05
CA GLY A 444 16.90 13.22 -20.51
C GLY A 444 17.08 12.02 -19.57
N LEU A 445 16.54 12.07 -18.35
CA LEU A 445 16.64 10.98 -17.38
C LEU A 445 15.98 9.68 -17.88
N SER A 446 14.86 9.76 -18.61
CA SER A 446 14.26 8.57 -19.25
C SER A 446 15.10 7.97 -20.38
N GLN A 447 15.93 8.78 -21.07
CA GLN A 447 16.85 8.27 -22.09
C GLN A 447 18.02 7.54 -21.43
N GLN A 448 18.60 8.13 -20.37
CA GLN A 448 19.64 7.50 -19.55
C GLN A 448 19.15 6.17 -18.96
N TRP A 449 17.93 6.17 -18.41
CA TRP A 449 17.28 4.97 -17.92
C TRP A 449 17.18 3.89 -19.00
N ARG A 450 16.56 4.21 -20.14
CA ARG A 450 16.30 3.21 -21.19
C ARG A 450 17.56 2.68 -21.84
N ALA A 451 18.62 3.49 -21.89
CA ALA A 451 19.93 3.03 -22.33
C ALA A 451 20.52 1.98 -21.37
N ALA A 452 20.35 2.16 -20.06
CA ALA A 452 20.82 1.20 -19.06
C ALA A 452 19.89 -0.04 -18.92
N HIS A 453 18.58 0.17 -19.05
CA HIS A 453 17.55 -0.83 -18.76
C HIS A 453 16.40 -0.75 -19.78
N PRO A 454 16.61 -1.24 -21.02
CA PRO A 454 15.62 -1.11 -22.11
C PRO A 454 14.30 -1.85 -21.83
N GLY A 455 14.32 -2.89 -21.00
CA GLY A 455 13.13 -3.68 -20.64
C GLY A 455 12.26 -3.06 -19.54
N PHE A 456 12.68 -1.95 -18.92
CA PHE A 456 11.96 -1.31 -17.82
C PHE A 456 11.45 0.07 -18.20
N ASP A 457 10.23 0.41 -17.77
CA ASP A 457 9.73 1.79 -17.79
C ASP A 457 8.79 2.06 -16.59
N ILE A 458 8.34 3.29 -16.42
CA ILE A 458 7.38 3.68 -15.40
C ILE A 458 6.08 4.11 -16.11
N VAL A 459 4.94 3.65 -15.63
CA VAL A 459 3.61 4.11 -16.08
C VAL A 459 3.40 5.54 -15.60
N ARG A 460 3.15 6.46 -16.53
CA ARG A 460 3.15 7.91 -16.29
C ARG A 460 1.81 8.43 -15.79
N ASP A 461 1.86 9.40 -14.88
CA ASP A 461 0.72 10.19 -14.42
C ASP A 461 0.87 11.64 -14.88
N PRO A 462 0.82 11.91 -16.20
CA PRO A 462 1.22 13.19 -16.77
C PRO A 462 0.21 14.32 -16.55
N ALA A 463 -1.00 14.05 -16.09
CA ALA A 463 -2.05 15.07 -15.99
C ALA A 463 -3.05 14.76 -14.88
N TRP A 464 -3.72 15.80 -14.39
CA TRP A 464 -4.80 15.68 -13.42
C TRP A 464 -5.81 16.82 -13.56
N VAL A 465 -7.03 16.56 -13.09
CA VAL A 465 -8.10 17.55 -12.94
C VAL A 465 -8.63 17.51 -11.51
N ALA A 466 -8.97 18.66 -10.96
CA ALA A 466 -9.50 18.79 -9.62
C ALA A 466 -10.33 20.07 -9.46
N VAL A 467 -10.91 20.23 -8.27
CA VAL A 467 -11.75 21.37 -7.89
C VAL A 467 -11.08 22.14 -6.75
N ASN A 468 -11.04 23.46 -6.88
CA ASN A 468 -10.78 24.38 -5.78
C ASN A 468 -12.08 25.11 -5.41
N ALA A 469 -12.20 25.52 -4.16
CA ALA A 469 -13.23 26.43 -3.70
C ALA A 469 -12.94 27.86 -4.21
N PRO A 470 -13.92 28.79 -4.17
CA PRO A 470 -13.74 30.16 -4.67
C PRO A 470 -12.62 30.96 -3.96
N ASP A 471 -12.25 30.58 -2.74
CA ASP A 471 -11.12 31.11 -1.98
C ASP A 471 -9.75 30.55 -2.43
N GLY A 472 -9.75 29.54 -3.30
CA GLY A 472 -8.56 28.91 -3.86
C GLY A 472 -8.17 27.58 -3.20
N ASP A 473 -8.83 27.18 -2.11
CA ASP A 473 -8.46 25.96 -1.38
C ASP A 473 -8.93 24.69 -2.10
N PRO A 474 -8.15 23.59 -2.09
CA PRO A 474 -8.59 22.33 -2.69
C PRO A 474 -9.87 21.78 -2.05
N VAL A 475 -10.84 21.35 -2.86
CA VAL A 475 -12.04 20.64 -2.38
C VAL A 475 -11.75 19.14 -2.33
N PRO A 476 -11.64 18.53 -1.13
CA PRO A 476 -11.19 17.14 -1.02
C PRO A 476 -12.17 16.16 -1.64
N GLY A 477 -11.64 15.13 -2.31
CA GLY A 477 -12.44 14.04 -2.85
C GLY A 477 -12.97 14.28 -4.26
N LEU A 478 -12.65 15.41 -4.88
CA LEU A 478 -12.98 15.77 -6.27
C LEU A 478 -11.72 15.87 -7.17
N ASP A 479 -10.69 15.10 -6.85
CA ASP A 479 -9.41 15.03 -7.56
C ASP A 479 -9.31 13.74 -8.39
N ALA A 480 -8.88 13.85 -9.65
CA ALA A 480 -8.65 12.72 -10.54
C ALA A 480 -7.32 12.83 -11.29
N VAL A 481 -6.54 11.74 -11.27
CA VAL A 481 -5.29 11.60 -12.02
C VAL A 481 -5.57 10.88 -13.34
N ILE A 482 -4.98 11.40 -14.42
CA ILE A 482 -5.02 10.82 -15.76
C ILE A 482 -3.68 10.12 -16.00
N ARG A 483 -3.71 8.79 -15.98
CA ARG A 483 -2.55 7.90 -16.11
C ARG A 483 -2.44 7.40 -17.55
N HIS A 484 -1.25 7.37 -18.13
CA HIS A 484 -1.01 6.68 -19.41
C HIS A 484 -1.47 5.22 -19.32
N ASN A 485 -2.18 4.73 -20.34
CA ASN A 485 -2.41 3.31 -20.53
C ASN A 485 -1.54 2.79 -21.67
N PRO A 486 -0.35 2.22 -21.39
CA PRO A 486 0.53 1.69 -22.41
C PRO A 486 0.21 0.24 -22.81
N PHE A 487 -0.83 -0.37 -22.23
CA PHE A 487 -1.09 -1.81 -22.34
C PHE A 487 -2.15 -2.10 -23.39
N TRP A 488 -1.81 -3.00 -24.31
CA TRP A 488 -2.74 -3.60 -25.25
C TRP A 488 -3.36 -4.86 -24.63
N PRO A 489 -4.53 -5.30 -25.11
CA PRO A 489 -5.25 -6.44 -24.52
C PRO A 489 -4.40 -7.73 -24.47
N HIS A 490 -3.57 -7.95 -25.49
CA HIS A 490 -2.73 -9.14 -25.62
C HIS A 490 -1.38 -9.02 -24.91
N ASP A 491 -1.05 -7.85 -24.33
CA ASP A 491 0.17 -7.70 -23.56
C ASP A 491 0.03 -8.44 -22.24
N ASP A 492 0.89 -9.43 -22.01
CA ASP A 492 0.88 -10.21 -20.78
C ASP A 492 1.62 -9.47 -19.66
N VAL A 493 0.94 -8.47 -19.11
CA VAL A 493 1.45 -7.61 -18.03
C VAL A 493 0.72 -7.88 -16.74
N VAL A 494 1.45 -8.30 -15.71
CA VAL A 494 0.85 -8.72 -14.43
C VAL A 494 1.40 -7.93 -13.26
N CYS A 495 0.54 -7.46 -12.36
CA CYS A 495 1.04 -7.02 -11.06
C CYS A 495 1.54 -8.23 -10.27
N VAL A 496 2.71 -8.11 -9.62
CA VAL A 496 3.35 -9.25 -8.90
C VAL A 496 2.43 -9.80 -7.82
N ALA A 497 1.67 -8.93 -7.13
CA ALA A 497 0.72 -9.35 -6.11
C ALA A 497 -0.37 -10.28 -6.67
N GLY A 498 -0.94 -9.95 -7.83
CA GLY A 498 -1.93 -10.80 -8.52
C GLY A 498 -1.31 -12.09 -9.09
N LEU A 499 -0.07 -12.02 -9.56
CA LEU A 499 0.67 -13.16 -10.10
C LEU A 499 0.90 -14.26 -9.04
N VAL A 500 1.23 -13.88 -7.81
CA VAL A 500 1.53 -14.81 -6.72
C VAL A 500 0.30 -15.24 -5.91
N SER A 501 -0.82 -14.53 -6.05
CA SER A 501 -2.05 -14.83 -5.29
C SER A 501 -2.72 -16.13 -5.80
N PRO A 502 -3.03 -17.09 -4.90
CA PRO A 502 -3.81 -18.27 -5.28
C PRO A 502 -5.22 -17.93 -5.77
N ARG A 503 -5.68 -18.63 -6.80
CA ARG A 503 -6.99 -18.45 -7.47
C ARG A 503 -7.64 -19.81 -7.72
N PRO A 504 -8.98 -19.93 -7.76
CA PRO A 504 -9.63 -21.18 -8.14
C PRO A 504 -9.20 -21.61 -9.55
N ARG A 505 -8.71 -22.85 -9.70
CA ARG A 505 -8.36 -23.41 -11.00
C ARG A 505 -9.59 -23.98 -11.71
N PRO A 506 -9.70 -23.84 -13.05
CA PRO A 506 -10.64 -24.62 -13.84
C PRO A 506 -10.49 -26.13 -13.59
N GLY A 507 -11.60 -26.82 -13.29
CA GLY A 507 -11.68 -28.29 -13.28
C GLY A 507 -11.19 -29.01 -12.02
N GLY A 508 -10.98 -28.34 -10.87
CA GLY A 508 -10.50 -29.07 -9.68
C GLY A 508 -10.65 -28.44 -8.29
N GLY A 509 -11.30 -27.29 -8.13
CA GLY A 509 -11.55 -26.64 -6.82
C GLY A 509 -10.29 -26.11 -6.09
N ALA A 510 -9.12 -26.68 -6.37
CA ALA A 510 -7.84 -26.30 -5.81
C ALA A 510 -7.45 -24.87 -6.21
N MET A 511 -6.89 -24.15 -5.24
CA MET A 511 -6.38 -22.80 -5.37
C MET A 511 -4.95 -22.85 -5.88
N ARG A 512 -4.66 -22.15 -6.98
CA ARG A 512 -3.33 -22.08 -7.55
C ARG A 512 -3.00 -20.68 -8.04
N SER A 513 -1.79 -20.21 -7.77
CA SER A 513 -1.33 -18.93 -8.32
C SER A 513 -0.96 -19.08 -9.78
N ARG A 514 -1.02 -17.97 -10.51
CA ARG A 514 -0.56 -17.93 -11.91
C ARG A 514 0.95 -18.21 -12.00
N LEU A 515 1.74 -17.78 -11.00
CA LEU A 515 3.16 -18.13 -10.90
C LEU A 515 3.36 -19.65 -10.88
N ALA A 516 2.61 -20.37 -10.04
CA ALA A 516 2.73 -21.82 -9.93
C ALA A 516 2.40 -22.55 -11.25
N GLU A 517 1.40 -22.05 -11.99
CA GLU A 517 1.05 -22.56 -13.31
C GLU A 517 2.17 -22.34 -14.34
N ILE A 518 2.76 -21.13 -14.35
CA ILE A 518 3.88 -20.78 -15.24
C ILE A 518 5.08 -21.67 -14.95
N ILE A 519 5.53 -21.76 -13.70
CA ILE A 519 6.70 -22.57 -13.32
C ILE A 519 6.50 -24.05 -13.68
N THR A 520 5.30 -24.58 -13.45
CA THR A 520 5.00 -25.98 -13.80
C THR A 520 5.04 -26.21 -15.31
N ARG A 521 4.46 -25.31 -16.09
CA ARG A 521 4.47 -25.38 -17.56
C ARG A 521 5.89 -25.27 -18.10
N LEU A 522 6.68 -24.32 -17.60
CA LEU A 522 8.07 -24.13 -17.98
C LEU A 522 8.92 -25.35 -17.62
N ALA A 523 8.75 -25.94 -16.43
CA ALA A 523 9.45 -27.15 -16.03
C ALA A 523 9.11 -28.34 -16.95
N ALA A 524 7.82 -28.58 -17.21
CA ALA A 524 7.38 -29.64 -18.10
C ALA A 524 7.95 -29.49 -19.52
N ARG A 525 7.91 -28.27 -20.06
CA ARG A 525 8.35 -27.98 -21.42
C ARG A 525 9.87 -28.00 -21.60
N THR A 526 10.61 -27.52 -20.60
CA THR A 526 12.09 -27.50 -20.65
C THR A 526 12.72 -28.83 -20.22
N GLY A 527 11.95 -29.73 -19.60
CA GLY A 527 12.46 -30.98 -19.01
C GLY A 527 13.37 -30.76 -17.79
N ARG A 528 13.43 -29.54 -17.25
CA ARG A 528 14.31 -29.19 -16.13
C ARG A 528 13.59 -29.32 -14.78
N PRO A 529 14.32 -29.58 -13.68
CA PRO A 529 13.74 -29.60 -12.35
C PRO A 529 13.01 -28.27 -12.01
N PRO A 530 11.83 -28.30 -11.37
CA PRO A 530 11.07 -27.10 -11.05
C PRO A 530 11.88 -26.02 -10.30
N GLY A 531 12.71 -26.43 -9.33
CA GLY A 531 13.56 -25.50 -8.58
C GLY A 531 14.60 -24.78 -9.46
N ALA A 532 15.13 -25.42 -10.50
CA ALA A 532 16.07 -24.79 -11.43
C ALA A 532 15.36 -23.77 -12.34
N VAL A 533 14.15 -24.09 -12.80
CA VAL A 533 13.30 -23.18 -13.57
C VAL A 533 12.87 -21.98 -12.73
N ALA A 534 12.44 -22.22 -11.49
CA ALA A 534 12.07 -21.17 -10.54
C ALA A 534 13.23 -20.23 -10.23
N ALA A 535 14.44 -20.75 -10.00
CA ALA A 535 15.63 -19.94 -9.77
C ALA A 535 15.98 -19.07 -11.00
N GLU A 536 15.88 -19.60 -12.21
CA GLU A 536 16.08 -18.81 -13.42
C GLU A 536 15.00 -17.74 -13.60
N TRP A 537 13.74 -18.09 -13.38
CA TRP A 537 12.62 -17.15 -13.47
C TRP A 537 12.83 -16.01 -12.47
N PHE A 538 13.21 -16.33 -11.24
CA PHE A 538 13.52 -15.36 -10.20
C PHE A 538 14.73 -14.47 -10.55
N LEU A 539 15.80 -15.02 -11.13
CA LEU A 539 16.94 -14.21 -11.58
C LEU A 539 16.56 -13.23 -12.69
N ARG A 540 15.72 -13.64 -13.64
CA ARG A 540 15.16 -12.73 -14.66
C ARG A 540 14.27 -11.66 -14.05
N TYR A 541 13.48 -12.01 -13.02
CA TYR A 541 12.72 -11.04 -12.25
C TYR A 541 13.62 -9.98 -11.60
N LEU A 542 14.70 -10.40 -10.93
CA LEU A 542 15.66 -9.48 -10.32
C LEU A 542 16.30 -8.54 -11.37
N GLU A 543 16.64 -9.08 -12.53
CA GLU A 543 17.24 -8.30 -13.61
C GLU A 543 16.26 -7.28 -14.22
N HIS A 544 15.02 -7.70 -14.51
CA HIS A 544 14.05 -6.86 -15.20
C HIS A 544 13.29 -5.91 -14.28
N ALA A 545 13.03 -6.27 -13.01
CA ALA A 545 12.22 -5.49 -12.09
C ALA A 545 13.02 -4.81 -10.97
N VAL A 546 14.08 -5.44 -10.45
CA VAL A 546 14.79 -4.95 -9.25
C VAL A 546 16.00 -4.11 -9.62
N ARG A 547 16.87 -4.58 -10.53
CA ARG A 547 18.08 -3.84 -10.95
C ARG A 547 17.76 -2.41 -11.42
N PRO A 548 16.72 -2.18 -12.26
CA PRO A 548 16.44 -0.84 -12.76
C PRO A 548 16.00 0.13 -11.64
N VAL A 549 15.29 -0.37 -10.63
CA VAL A 549 14.86 0.42 -9.47
C VAL A 549 16.05 0.78 -8.58
N LEU A 550 16.98 -0.17 -8.36
CA LEU A 550 18.24 0.10 -7.65
C LEU A 550 19.11 1.11 -8.41
N TRP A 551 19.15 1.00 -9.74
CA TRP A 551 19.86 1.96 -10.59
C TRP A 551 19.25 3.35 -10.48
N PHE A 552 17.92 3.48 -10.46
CA PHE A 552 17.27 4.79 -10.38
C PHE A 552 17.58 5.53 -9.08
N ASP A 553 17.59 4.79 -7.97
CA ASP A 553 18.02 5.34 -6.68
C ASP A 553 19.48 5.79 -6.72
N ALA A 554 20.39 4.91 -7.19
CA ALA A 554 21.82 5.20 -7.22
C ALA A 554 22.21 6.31 -8.21
N ALA A 555 21.54 6.38 -9.37
CA ALA A 555 21.87 7.29 -10.46
C ALA A 555 21.14 8.64 -10.37
N ALA A 556 19.89 8.64 -9.90
CA ALA A 556 19.04 9.83 -9.84
C ALA A 556 18.70 10.31 -8.42
N GLY A 557 18.98 9.50 -7.39
CA GLY A 557 18.58 9.84 -6.02
C GLY A 557 17.09 9.64 -5.75
N ILE A 558 16.43 8.78 -6.53
CA ILE A 558 14.99 8.57 -6.46
C ILE A 558 14.69 7.12 -6.14
N ALA A 559 14.22 6.88 -4.92
CA ALA A 559 13.71 5.58 -4.50
C ALA A 559 12.21 5.46 -4.83
N LEU A 560 11.79 4.23 -5.10
CA LEU A 560 10.40 3.89 -5.45
C LEU A 560 9.79 2.99 -4.38
N GLU A 561 8.53 3.26 -4.02
CA GLU A 561 7.65 2.36 -3.26
C GLU A 561 7.21 1.19 -4.15
N ALA A 562 8.18 0.41 -4.61
CA ALA A 562 8.00 -0.70 -5.54
C ALA A 562 7.57 -1.98 -4.81
N HIS A 563 6.48 -1.92 -4.05
CA HIS A 563 5.83 -3.12 -3.50
C HIS A 563 5.21 -3.97 -4.62
N GLN A 564 4.76 -5.18 -4.29
CA GLN A 564 4.29 -6.15 -5.30
C GLN A 564 3.11 -5.66 -6.16
N GLN A 565 2.22 -4.81 -5.62
CA GLN A 565 1.11 -4.26 -6.40
C GLN A 565 1.53 -3.12 -7.36
N ASN A 566 2.62 -2.41 -7.07
CA ASN A 566 3.17 -1.32 -7.90
C ASN A 566 4.23 -1.82 -8.90
N THR A 567 4.62 -3.09 -8.80
CA THR A 567 5.53 -3.75 -9.71
C THR A 567 4.74 -4.58 -10.71
N LEU A 568 4.80 -4.20 -11.98
CA LEU A 568 4.20 -4.91 -13.10
C LEU A 568 5.29 -5.69 -13.84
N LEU A 569 5.04 -6.95 -14.15
CA LEU A 569 5.97 -7.81 -14.87
C LEU A 569 5.43 -8.07 -16.27
N LEU A 570 6.25 -7.88 -17.28
CA LEU A 570 5.94 -8.28 -18.65
C LEU A 570 6.45 -9.71 -18.82
N LEU A 571 5.55 -10.60 -19.21
CA LEU A 571 5.87 -11.99 -19.51
C LEU A 571 5.97 -12.17 -21.03
N ASP A 572 6.95 -12.96 -21.49
CA ASP A 572 6.96 -13.42 -22.87
C ASP A 572 5.88 -14.50 -23.09
N ALA A 573 5.73 -14.96 -24.34
CA ALA A 573 4.73 -15.98 -24.72
C ALA A 573 4.87 -17.30 -23.93
N ASP A 574 6.04 -17.52 -23.35
CA ASP A 574 6.39 -18.70 -22.60
C ASP A 574 6.11 -18.58 -21.10
N GLY A 575 5.98 -17.34 -20.61
CA GLY A 575 5.80 -17.01 -19.20
C GLY A 575 7.10 -16.63 -18.47
N TRP A 576 8.21 -16.40 -19.19
CA TRP A 576 9.43 -15.85 -18.58
C TRP A 576 9.32 -14.34 -18.39
N PRO A 577 9.93 -13.77 -17.33
CA PRO A 577 10.06 -12.33 -17.21
C PRO A 577 10.91 -11.78 -18.35
N ALA A 578 10.38 -10.81 -19.10
CA ALA A 578 11.03 -10.17 -20.24
C ALA A 578 11.14 -8.64 -20.09
N GLY A 579 10.47 -8.08 -19.09
CA GLY A 579 10.51 -6.65 -18.77
C GLY A 579 9.70 -6.35 -17.53
N ALA A 580 9.72 -5.09 -17.08
CA ALA A 580 8.88 -4.66 -15.96
C ALA A 580 8.39 -3.22 -16.14
N ARG A 581 7.33 -2.87 -15.42
CA ARG A 581 6.92 -1.48 -15.19
C ARG A 581 6.77 -1.20 -13.71
N TYR A 582 7.11 0.01 -13.30
CA TYR A 582 6.62 0.56 -12.03
C TYR A 582 5.42 1.46 -12.28
N ARG A 583 4.47 1.50 -11.36
CA ARG A 583 3.34 2.44 -11.38
C ARG A 583 3.16 3.11 -10.03
N ASP A 584 2.37 4.17 -10.07
CA ASP A 584 1.89 4.98 -8.94
C ASP A 584 2.64 6.29 -8.70
N ASN A 585 1.89 7.38 -8.50
CA ASN A 585 2.40 8.72 -8.24
C ASN A 585 2.54 9.06 -6.76
N GLN A 586 2.04 8.23 -5.86
CA GLN A 586 2.24 8.43 -4.42
C GLN A 586 3.64 7.98 -3.99
N GLY A 587 4.19 6.95 -4.62
CA GLY A 587 5.33 6.19 -4.13
C GLY A 587 6.73 6.66 -4.56
N TYR A 588 6.97 7.96 -4.73
CA TYR A 588 8.32 8.48 -5.01
C TYR A 588 8.95 9.11 -3.77
N TYR A 589 10.22 8.80 -3.53
CA TYR A 589 11.04 9.45 -2.50
C TYR A 589 12.27 10.07 -3.14
N PHE A 590 12.37 11.41 -3.09
CA PHE A 590 13.58 12.10 -3.51
C PHE A 590 14.51 12.25 -2.32
N ARG A 591 15.74 11.75 -2.43
CA ARG A 591 16.72 11.87 -1.35
C ARG A 591 17.04 13.33 -1.10
N ALA A 592 16.95 13.76 0.15
CA ALA A 592 17.31 15.12 0.55
C ALA A 592 18.77 15.46 0.15
N SER A 593 19.68 14.50 0.24
CA SER A 593 21.09 14.65 -0.19
C SER A 593 21.27 14.94 -1.69
N ARG A 594 20.25 14.66 -2.51
CA ARG A 594 20.27 14.80 -3.97
C ARG A 594 19.47 16.00 -4.48
N ARG A 595 19.03 16.88 -3.57
CA ARG A 595 18.21 18.05 -3.91
C ARG A 595 18.84 18.95 -4.96
N ALA A 596 20.10 19.34 -4.79
CA ALA A 596 20.76 20.24 -5.74
C ALA A 596 20.87 19.62 -7.15
N GLU A 597 21.13 18.31 -7.26
CA GLU A 597 21.21 17.62 -8.54
C GLU A 597 19.84 17.51 -9.24
N LEU A 598 18.77 17.28 -8.47
CA LEU A 598 17.41 17.20 -8.99
C LEU A 598 16.87 18.57 -9.39
N ASP A 599 17.13 19.61 -8.60
CA ASP A 599 16.75 20.99 -8.90
C ASP A 599 17.47 21.52 -10.14
N ALA A 600 18.76 21.19 -10.31
CA ALA A 600 19.50 21.53 -11.52
C ALA A 600 18.92 20.88 -12.80
N ARG A 601 18.23 19.73 -12.68
CA ARG A 601 17.56 19.06 -13.80
C ARG A 601 16.17 19.63 -14.06
N LEU A 602 15.41 19.92 -13.01
CA LEU A 602 14.08 20.49 -13.08
C LEU A 602 13.92 21.51 -11.93
N PRO A 603 14.12 22.82 -12.21
CA PRO A 603 13.99 23.84 -11.18
C PRO A 603 12.62 23.84 -10.51
N GLY A 604 12.60 23.93 -9.18
CA GLY A 604 11.37 23.94 -8.37
C GLY A 604 10.74 22.55 -8.19
N ILE A 605 11.43 21.48 -8.58
CA ILE A 605 10.96 20.10 -8.33
C ILE A 605 10.73 19.87 -6.83
N GLY A 606 9.62 19.23 -6.47
CA GLY A 606 9.34 18.90 -5.07
C GLY A 606 8.74 20.03 -4.24
N GLU A 607 8.66 21.27 -4.74
CA GLU A 607 8.12 22.42 -3.96
C GLU A 607 6.62 22.26 -3.67
N HIS A 608 5.83 21.85 -4.67
CA HIS A 608 4.39 21.66 -4.51
C HIS A 608 4.01 20.24 -4.06
N SER A 609 4.87 19.26 -4.37
CA SER A 609 4.59 17.85 -4.13
C SER A 609 5.12 17.32 -2.80
N ASP A 610 5.96 18.09 -2.11
CA ASP A 610 6.60 17.72 -0.84
C ASP A 610 7.23 16.32 -0.92
N THR A 611 8.10 16.13 -1.93
CA THR A 611 8.62 14.80 -2.32
C THR A 611 10.01 14.49 -1.75
N PHE A 612 10.70 15.50 -1.21
CA PHE A 612 12.02 15.31 -0.63
C PHE A 612 11.94 14.72 0.77
N VAL A 613 12.61 13.60 0.98
CA VAL A 613 12.59 12.83 2.22
C VAL A 613 14.02 12.66 2.73
N PRO A 614 14.27 12.75 4.05
CA PRO A 614 15.58 12.45 4.61
C PRO A 614 16.10 11.08 4.16
N ASP A 615 17.38 11.00 3.84
CA ASP A 615 18.00 9.79 3.29
C ASP A 615 17.81 8.56 4.18
N ALA A 616 17.90 8.71 5.51
CA ALA A 616 17.69 7.62 6.45
C ALA A 616 16.25 7.07 6.42
N VAL A 617 15.26 7.95 6.26
CA VAL A 617 13.85 7.55 6.11
C VAL A 617 13.64 6.90 4.75
N THR A 618 14.23 7.47 3.69
CA THR A 618 14.18 6.90 2.34
C THR A 618 14.76 5.48 2.33
N ASP A 619 15.91 5.27 2.96
CA ASP A 619 16.54 3.96 3.10
C ASP A 619 15.64 2.94 3.81
N GLU A 620 15.01 3.35 4.92
CA GLU A 620 14.09 2.50 5.68
C GLU A 620 12.89 2.08 4.82
N ARG A 621 12.22 3.05 4.19
CA ARG A 621 11.04 2.81 3.34
C ARG A 621 11.41 1.99 2.11
N PHE A 622 12.52 2.30 1.47
CA PHE A 622 12.97 1.60 0.27
C PHE A 622 13.37 0.14 0.58
N ALA A 623 14.03 -0.10 1.71
CA ALA A 623 14.35 -1.46 2.17
C ALA A 623 13.09 -2.29 2.46
N TYR A 624 12.08 -1.68 3.08
CA TYR A 624 10.80 -2.36 3.29
C TYR A 624 10.09 -2.66 1.97
N TYR A 625 9.89 -1.68 1.09
CA TYR A 625 9.07 -1.87 -0.10
C TYR A 625 9.72 -2.75 -1.16
N LEU A 626 10.98 -2.49 -1.53
CA LEU A 626 11.68 -3.28 -2.54
C LEU A 626 12.28 -4.56 -1.96
N GLY A 627 12.89 -4.49 -0.77
CA GLY A 627 13.51 -5.65 -0.13
C GLY A 627 12.49 -6.59 0.47
N VAL A 628 11.76 -6.14 1.49
CA VAL A 628 10.90 -7.02 2.32
C VAL A 628 9.57 -7.36 1.64
N ASN A 629 8.79 -6.36 1.26
CA ASN A 629 7.47 -6.55 0.68
C ASN A 629 7.53 -7.20 -0.71
N ASN A 630 8.45 -6.72 -1.55
CA ASN A 630 8.60 -7.19 -2.91
C ASN A 630 9.43 -8.48 -2.99
N VAL A 631 10.76 -8.40 -2.87
CA VAL A 631 11.63 -9.53 -3.21
C VAL A 631 11.53 -10.67 -2.20
N LEU A 632 11.62 -10.39 -0.90
CA LEU A 632 11.43 -11.43 0.13
C LEU A 632 10.00 -11.97 0.12
N GLY A 633 9.00 -11.12 -0.12
CA GLY A 633 7.61 -11.56 -0.32
C GLY A 633 7.45 -12.52 -1.51
N LEU A 634 8.18 -12.30 -2.61
CA LEU A 634 8.17 -13.20 -3.77
C LEU A 634 8.88 -14.52 -3.47
N ILE A 635 10.03 -14.48 -2.78
CA ILE A 635 10.72 -15.69 -2.30
C ILE A 635 9.79 -16.52 -1.40
N GLY A 636 9.14 -15.87 -0.45
CA GLY A 636 8.13 -16.51 0.40
C GLY A 636 7.01 -17.14 -0.40
N ALA A 637 6.54 -16.48 -1.46
CA ALA A 637 5.51 -17.05 -2.32
C ALA A 637 5.98 -18.29 -3.09
N PHE A 638 7.25 -18.34 -3.53
CA PHE A 638 7.83 -19.56 -4.11
C PHE A 638 7.89 -20.70 -3.08
N GLY A 639 8.40 -20.41 -1.88
CA GLY A 639 8.57 -21.38 -0.80
C GLY A 639 7.25 -21.95 -0.31
N SER A 640 6.33 -21.06 0.05
CA SER A 640 5.04 -21.40 0.65
C SER A 640 4.12 -22.16 -0.32
N GLN A 641 4.37 -22.07 -1.63
CA GLN A 641 3.64 -22.81 -2.67
C GLN A 641 4.40 -24.06 -3.15
N GLY A 642 5.54 -24.40 -2.53
CA GLY A 642 6.34 -25.58 -2.89
C GLY A 642 6.98 -25.51 -4.27
N LEU A 643 7.19 -24.31 -4.82
CA LEU A 643 7.75 -24.10 -6.17
C LEU A 643 9.29 -24.11 -6.17
N ALA A 644 9.91 -23.64 -5.09
CA ALA A 644 11.35 -23.68 -4.86
C ALA A 644 11.66 -23.58 -3.38
N ASP A 645 12.85 -24.03 -2.98
CA ASP A 645 13.39 -23.76 -1.65
C ASP A 645 13.71 -22.26 -1.48
N GLU A 646 13.24 -21.64 -0.40
CA GLU A 646 13.54 -20.23 -0.09
C GLU A 646 15.04 -20.00 0.07
N ALA A 647 15.79 -20.95 0.66
CA ALA A 647 17.23 -20.82 0.87
C ALA A 647 17.99 -20.69 -0.47
N LEU A 648 17.55 -21.42 -1.50
CA LEU A 648 18.11 -21.32 -2.86
C LEU A 648 17.90 -19.91 -3.44
N LEU A 649 16.69 -19.36 -3.29
CA LEU A 649 16.35 -18.04 -3.83
C LEU A 649 16.97 -16.90 -3.01
N LEU A 650 17.09 -17.04 -1.68
CA LEU A 650 17.83 -16.12 -0.82
C LEU A 650 19.31 -16.07 -1.23
N ALA A 651 19.94 -17.22 -1.47
CA ALA A 651 21.32 -17.27 -1.97
C ALA A 651 21.47 -16.61 -3.35
N ALA A 652 20.50 -16.84 -4.26
CA ALA A 652 20.47 -16.17 -5.56
C ALA A 652 20.32 -14.64 -5.41
N PHE A 653 19.47 -14.17 -4.50
CA PHE A 653 19.29 -12.75 -4.23
C PHE A 653 20.54 -12.12 -3.62
N ARG A 654 21.18 -12.79 -2.66
CA ARG A 654 22.45 -12.35 -2.05
C ARG A 654 23.55 -12.20 -3.11
N ARG A 655 23.67 -13.17 -4.02
CA ARG A 655 24.60 -13.10 -5.16
C ARG A 655 24.28 -11.93 -6.09
N PHE A 656 23.01 -11.73 -6.43
CA PHE A 656 22.56 -10.60 -7.24
C PHE A 656 22.95 -9.25 -6.60
N LEU A 657 22.64 -9.05 -5.31
CA LEU A 657 22.97 -7.82 -4.58
C LEU A 657 24.48 -7.59 -4.49
N THR A 658 25.27 -8.66 -4.31
CA THR A 658 26.74 -8.59 -4.31
C THR A 658 27.26 -8.11 -5.66
N GLY A 659 26.68 -8.62 -6.76
CA GLY A 659 26.99 -8.17 -8.11
C GLY A 659 26.58 -6.71 -8.37
N VAL A 660 25.43 -6.27 -7.86
CA VAL A 660 25.02 -4.86 -7.92
C VAL A 660 26.01 -3.98 -7.15
N ARG A 661 26.39 -4.37 -5.93
CA ARG A 661 27.34 -3.64 -5.08
C ARG A 661 28.73 -3.53 -5.71
N ALA A 662 29.19 -4.57 -6.40
CA ALA A 662 30.49 -4.58 -7.08
C ALA A 662 30.48 -3.80 -8.42
N GLY A 663 29.30 -3.47 -8.96
CA GLY A 663 29.16 -2.77 -10.22
C GLY A 663 29.40 -1.25 -10.13
N PRO A 664 29.47 -0.54 -11.27
CA PRO A 664 29.79 0.89 -11.32
C PRO A 664 28.82 1.81 -10.54
N ALA A 665 27.57 1.38 -10.40
CA ALA A 665 26.54 2.11 -9.64
C ALA A 665 26.53 1.78 -8.13
N GLY A 666 27.29 0.77 -7.70
CA GLY A 666 27.24 0.20 -6.35
C GLY A 666 27.62 1.18 -5.24
N ASN A 667 28.47 2.17 -5.53
CA ASN A 667 28.94 3.14 -4.54
C ASN A 667 27.97 4.31 -4.27
N ARG A 668 26.88 4.43 -5.03
CA ARG A 668 25.93 5.55 -4.88
C ARG A 668 24.58 5.17 -4.25
N GLY A 669 24.22 3.89 -4.26
CA GLY A 669 23.01 3.37 -3.63
C GLY A 669 23.33 2.65 -2.32
N THR A 670 22.53 2.87 -1.28
CA THR A 670 22.74 2.31 0.07
C THR A 670 22.03 0.96 0.27
N LEU A 671 20.98 0.69 -0.53
CA LEU A 671 20.10 -0.44 -0.30
C LEU A 671 20.78 -1.82 -0.41
N PRO A 672 21.62 -2.11 -1.43
CA PRO A 672 22.28 -3.41 -1.52
C PRO A 672 23.15 -3.74 -0.30
N ALA A 673 23.94 -2.78 0.19
CA ALA A 673 24.75 -2.95 1.40
C ALA A 673 23.87 -3.16 2.63
N ARG A 674 22.82 -2.34 2.80
CA ARG A 674 21.87 -2.46 3.90
C ARG A 674 21.21 -3.85 3.96
N LEU A 675 20.79 -4.41 2.83
CA LEU A 675 20.17 -5.74 2.75
C LEU A 675 21.17 -6.89 2.96
N LEU A 676 22.44 -6.71 2.60
CA LEU A 676 23.46 -7.75 2.77
C LEU A 676 24.06 -7.77 4.17
N ASP A 677 24.33 -6.59 4.73
CA ASP A 677 25.23 -6.44 5.87
C ASP A 677 24.47 -6.20 7.19
N SER A 678 23.21 -5.75 7.14
CA SER A 678 22.42 -5.52 8.36
C SER A 678 21.86 -6.85 8.91
N PRO A 679 22.05 -7.19 10.20
CA PRO A 679 21.44 -8.38 10.79
C PRO A 679 19.92 -8.26 10.95
N GLN A 680 19.39 -7.04 10.89
CA GLN A 680 17.99 -6.73 11.13
C GLN A 680 17.47 -5.72 10.10
N LEU A 681 16.19 -5.83 9.76
CA LEU A 681 15.50 -4.92 8.84
C LEU A 681 14.30 -4.27 9.53
N ARG A 682 14.06 -3.00 9.20
CA ARG A 682 12.85 -2.30 9.60
C ARG A 682 11.73 -2.72 8.66
N CYS A 683 10.62 -3.16 9.23
CA CYS A 683 9.47 -3.69 8.52
C CYS A 683 8.21 -2.99 9.00
N LYS A 684 7.34 -2.60 8.07
CA LYS A 684 6.03 -2.07 8.40
C LYS A 684 5.20 -3.13 9.11
N ALA A 685 4.54 -2.72 10.19
CA ALA A 685 3.70 -3.56 11.03
C ALA A 685 2.23 -3.23 10.75
N ASN A 686 1.59 -3.99 9.86
CA ASN A 686 0.25 -3.65 9.37
C ASN A 686 -0.83 -3.90 10.43
N LEU A 687 -0.69 -4.94 11.26
CA LEU A 687 -1.62 -5.20 12.35
C LEU A 687 -1.50 -4.17 13.47
N LEU A 688 -0.28 -3.85 13.92
CA LEU A 688 -0.07 -2.80 14.92
C LEU A 688 -0.51 -1.43 14.39
N THR A 689 -0.16 -1.08 13.14
CA THR A 689 -0.64 0.16 12.50
C THR A 689 -2.16 0.26 12.55
N ARG A 690 -2.86 -0.86 12.29
CA ARG A 690 -4.32 -0.92 12.41
C ARG A 690 -4.79 -0.72 13.85
N LEU A 691 -4.20 -1.43 14.81
CA LEU A 691 -4.59 -1.34 16.22
C LEU A 691 -4.39 0.07 16.80
N HIS A 692 -3.42 0.83 16.30
CA HIS A 692 -3.22 2.23 16.67
C HIS A 692 -4.13 3.22 15.90
N GLY A 693 -4.98 2.74 14.99
CA GLY A 693 -5.94 3.58 14.25
C GLY A 693 -5.29 4.59 13.28
N LEU A 694 -4.06 4.35 12.85
CA LEU A 694 -3.32 5.27 11.98
C LEU A 694 -3.87 5.22 10.54
N ASP A 695 -4.01 6.39 9.90
CA ASP A 695 -4.30 6.54 8.46
C ASP A 695 -2.99 6.88 7.74
N GLU A 696 -2.52 5.98 6.87
CA GLU A 696 -1.20 6.11 6.24
C GLU A 696 -1.11 7.24 5.20
N LEU A 697 -2.22 7.91 4.89
CA LEU A 697 -2.22 9.10 4.04
C LEU A 697 -2.35 10.39 4.86
N ALA A 698 -2.52 10.30 6.17
CA ALA A 698 -2.58 11.42 7.09
C ALA A 698 -1.28 11.53 7.90
N GLY A 699 -0.64 12.70 7.85
CA GLY A 699 0.56 13.01 8.62
C GLY A 699 1.89 12.80 7.89
N PRO A 700 3.01 13.05 8.57
CA PRO A 700 4.35 12.90 7.98
C PRO A 700 4.74 11.43 7.71
N VAL A 701 5.54 11.20 6.67
CA VAL A 701 5.92 9.85 6.17
C VAL A 701 6.67 8.99 7.21
N ASP A 702 7.32 9.62 8.18
CA ASP A 702 8.06 8.97 9.26
C ASP A 702 7.13 8.36 10.34
N THR A 703 5.93 8.91 10.53
CA THR A 703 5.04 8.64 11.67
C THR A 703 3.68 8.06 11.26
N GLN A 704 3.33 8.08 9.97
CA GLN A 704 2.04 7.59 9.46
C GLN A 704 1.85 6.05 9.53
N SER A 705 2.86 5.27 9.95
CA SER A 705 2.73 3.82 10.16
C SER A 705 3.68 3.31 11.22
N VAL A 706 3.33 2.20 11.87
CA VAL A 706 4.20 1.52 12.82
C VAL A 706 5.22 0.67 12.08
N TYR A 707 6.48 0.75 12.49
CA TYR A 707 7.57 -0.08 11.99
C TYR A 707 8.18 -0.89 13.14
N VAL A 708 8.33 -2.19 12.93
CA VAL A 708 9.00 -3.13 13.81
C VAL A 708 10.35 -3.53 13.21
N THR A 709 11.15 -4.25 13.99
CA THR A 709 12.43 -4.78 13.52
C THR A 709 12.32 -6.29 13.38
N ILE A 710 12.68 -6.81 12.21
CA ILE A 710 12.69 -8.25 11.91
C ILE A 710 14.13 -8.73 11.66
N ALA A 711 14.38 -10.02 11.88
CA ALA A 711 15.63 -10.64 11.48
C ALA A 711 15.80 -10.56 9.95
N ASN A 712 17.02 -10.31 9.47
CA ASN A 712 17.30 -10.27 8.05
C ASN A 712 17.62 -11.69 7.51
N PRO A 713 16.76 -12.30 6.67
CA PRO A 713 17.03 -13.65 6.13
C PRO A 713 18.19 -13.69 5.12
N LEU A 714 18.76 -12.55 4.72
CA LEU A 714 19.95 -12.50 3.85
C LEU A 714 21.27 -12.47 4.62
N HIS A 715 21.23 -12.18 5.92
CA HIS A 715 22.42 -12.10 6.78
C HIS A 715 22.80 -13.48 7.35
N SER A 716 21.84 -14.38 7.49
CA SER A 716 22.00 -15.74 8.03
C SER A 716 22.68 -16.71 7.08
#